data_AF-A0A2E3NEL7-F1
#
_entry.id   AF-A0A2E3NEL7-F1
#
_cell.length_a   1.000
_cell.length_b   1.000
_cell.length_c   1.000
_cell.angle_alpha   90.00
_cell.angle_beta   90.00
_cell.angle_gamma   90.00
#
_symmetry.space_group_name_H-M   'P 1'
#
loop_
_entity.id
_entity.type
_entity.pdbx_description
1 polymer ?
#
loop_
_entity_poly.entity_id
_entity_poly.type
_entity_poly.pdbx_seq_one_letter_code
_entity_poly.pdbx_strand_id
1 'polypeptide(L)'
;MNVRSSGRLNPTTTFEPLWNQWYAWSYLIPPASASRYLTESHLATLQSFADAPEIHVEALRDPAMRGGPFIEYGVDRADEIRALFTRTTAKTTALANLSLAIRNLEAKLSAYPRGMSLEPLYDEIPEPLRGFVELVYDARDSAAIRFIEPMLYRSEFYDPSLQTIALQRMDDPDTRGFVLSTPRLEADLDCHLPIPFDDARIDALARTRREARVIGELAEELGIGAAELDRFAALFTETKAPEAGVRAEGVRVRYLGHACVLLETRDVTILVDPLIPYASATGIDRISYDDLPERLDYVLITHNHQDHVMLETLLQLRHRIGTVVVPRSQKGSILDPSMRLCLKRIGFRSVREIDELDAIDLPDGEIVSLPVLGEHGDLNIGAKSAYWIRVLGRSIVCAADSNSIDDRLYAHFRQLLGRPDLLFIGMECDGAPFTWSYGPILPTPVPQRIAKSRRLDGSDAERALRIVDALDPSAVYVYAMGGEPWLTFITSIAYTETSRPIVASNRFVEACHERGLDSARLLGRRDFHLTPGNGTTAPSAAPLPARLDPNLEASPQPVAASKRPSETASAVSARRDGKGQKLTALLAELESLDVRLHVDGEQLKVNSPKGALTDTLKAALKEHKAAIVALISGGRDSEAKAGPEDERPAHEGAEDVRLAADLVVASSRTPRHDTTPSEILLTGATGFLGAYLMDALLERTDARITCLVRSDSTEAGLERIAEAFSLYALDSGRLEARIDVLPSDLTKPRLGLDEATFDRLACEIDVIHHAGAMVHHASPYSQLRDANVDGTRRILELAAAGGGLPVHYVSTLSVLPPRPFPGKTRFHEHDPIDAFPVPAGGYNLSKWVAEHLVVDARRAGIPVSVYRPGPVSGDQRTGAFNRDDFLYRLMSGYLQSGLAPDGETSLDMLPVDFVAETIVALADDPDSLGQTFHLLHPNPASSEILFEVCREAGHPIKRVPYQRWFEHLTEIAKHDENHPLYPLVGLFSSRSGRSDSAPAPEGPPELPFETANLHAGLLRVGLEIPPLDHALFHTYVGAMLPAEGEDVRRAIGGER
;
A
#
# COMPACT_ATOMS: atom_id res chain seq x y z
N MET A 1 29.65 -1.53 43.46
CA MET A 1 29.23 -2.61 44.38
C MET A 1 30.43 -3.51 44.65
N ASN A 2 30.56 -4.17 45.81
CA ASN A 2 31.69 -5.09 46.04
C ASN A 2 31.41 -6.39 45.27
N VAL A 3 32.33 -6.89 44.44
CA VAL A 3 32.15 -8.14 43.66
C VAL A 3 31.85 -9.36 44.54
N ARG A 4 32.24 -9.31 45.83
CA ARG A 4 31.93 -10.34 46.85
C ARG A 4 30.55 -10.18 47.50
N SER A 5 29.80 -9.13 47.17
CA SER A 5 28.44 -8.91 47.68
C SER A 5 27.43 -9.78 46.93
N SER A 6 26.37 -10.16 47.62
CA SER A 6 25.21 -10.82 47.02
C SER A 6 24.20 -9.76 46.61
N GLY A 7 23.75 -9.80 45.37
CA GLY A 7 22.82 -8.82 44.80
C GLY A 7 21.80 -9.48 43.88
N ARG A 8 20.69 -8.78 43.66
CA ARG A 8 19.65 -9.14 42.70
C ARG A 8 19.66 -8.12 41.55
N LEU A 9 19.26 -8.49 40.35
CA LEU A 9 19.23 -7.59 39.20
C LEU A 9 18.35 -6.37 39.53
N ASN A 10 18.85 -5.17 39.26
CA ASN A 10 18.14 -3.95 39.61
C ASN A 10 16.79 -3.89 38.87
N PRO A 11 15.68 -3.51 39.53
CA PRO A 11 14.37 -3.42 38.90
C PRO A 11 14.29 -2.51 37.67
N THR A 12 15.23 -1.58 37.48
CA THR A 12 15.32 -0.70 36.29
C THR A 12 16.32 -1.18 35.24
N THR A 13 16.98 -2.32 35.47
CA THR A 13 17.87 -2.91 34.46
C THR A 13 17.06 -3.61 33.39
N THR A 14 17.17 -3.15 32.15
CA THR A 14 16.57 -3.77 30.97
C THR A 14 17.31 -5.05 30.57
N PHE A 15 16.60 -5.93 29.88
CA PHE A 15 17.08 -7.25 29.44
C PHE A 15 16.63 -7.43 28.00
N GLU A 16 17.38 -6.89 27.05
CA GLU A 16 16.98 -6.92 25.64
C GLU A 16 17.60 -8.14 24.94
N PRO A 17 16.79 -9.07 24.42
CA PRO A 17 17.30 -10.10 23.53
C PRO A 17 17.56 -9.48 22.17
N LEU A 18 18.75 -9.72 21.62
CA LEU A 18 19.15 -9.19 20.33
C LEU A 18 19.47 -10.32 19.36
N TRP A 19 19.03 -10.17 18.12
CA TRP A 19 19.46 -10.97 16.98
C TRP A 19 20.29 -10.10 16.05
N ASN A 20 21.60 -10.35 16.03
CA ASN A 20 22.59 -9.58 15.28
C ASN A 20 22.48 -8.06 15.52
N GLN A 21 22.44 -7.67 16.79
CA GLN A 21 22.26 -6.28 17.27
C GLN A 21 20.87 -5.66 17.01
N TRP A 22 19.91 -6.39 16.47
CA TRP A 22 18.52 -5.93 16.37
C TRP A 22 17.68 -6.49 17.50
N TYR A 23 16.69 -5.72 17.97
CA TYR A 23 15.74 -6.22 18.96
C TYR A 23 15.07 -7.50 18.45
N ALA A 24 15.22 -8.60 19.20
CA ALA A 24 14.76 -9.90 18.75
C ALA A 24 13.26 -10.06 18.98
N TRP A 25 12.55 -10.39 17.91
CA TRP A 25 11.14 -10.78 17.95
C TRP A 25 10.93 -12.06 17.14
N SER A 26 9.73 -12.64 17.21
CA SER A 26 9.45 -14.01 16.78
C SER A 26 9.83 -14.32 15.33
N TYR A 27 9.68 -13.38 14.38
CA TYR A 27 10.02 -13.60 12.97
C TYR A 27 11.53 -13.58 12.67
N LEU A 28 12.37 -13.18 13.63
CA LEU A 28 13.84 -13.21 13.49
C LEU A 28 14.46 -14.55 13.94
N ILE A 29 13.66 -15.49 14.43
CA ILE A 29 14.14 -16.81 14.88
C ILE A 29 14.03 -17.88 13.79
N PRO A 30 12.90 -18.05 13.06
CA PRO A 30 12.82 -18.97 11.93
C PRO A 30 13.74 -18.51 10.78
N PRO A 31 14.61 -19.38 10.23
CA PRO A 31 15.60 -18.96 9.24
C PRO A 31 15.01 -18.33 7.97
N ALA A 32 13.88 -18.85 7.46
CA ALA A 32 13.26 -18.32 6.25
C ALA A 32 12.79 -16.87 6.45
N SER A 33 11.97 -16.60 7.47
CA SER A 33 11.53 -15.23 7.76
C SER A 33 12.69 -14.33 8.19
N ALA A 34 13.60 -14.81 9.05
CA ALA A 34 14.76 -14.05 9.50
C ALA A 34 15.65 -13.61 8.33
N SER A 35 15.84 -14.46 7.31
CA SER A 35 16.60 -14.13 6.11
C SER A 35 15.98 -12.97 5.32
N ARG A 36 14.65 -12.92 5.23
CA ARG A 36 13.91 -11.85 4.54
C ARG A 36 13.97 -10.54 5.32
N TYR A 37 13.74 -10.53 6.64
CA TYR A 37 13.89 -9.31 7.46
C TYR A 37 15.32 -8.79 7.47
N LEU A 38 16.32 -9.68 7.50
CA LEU A 38 17.72 -9.31 7.39
C LEU A 38 17.98 -8.50 6.11
N THR A 39 17.56 -9.00 4.96
CA THR A 39 17.89 -8.37 3.66
C THR A 39 16.98 -7.19 3.32
N GLU A 40 15.67 -7.34 3.54
CA GLU A 40 14.66 -6.37 3.09
C GLU A 40 14.39 -5.28 4.13
N SER A 41 14.87 -5.43 5.38
CA SER A 41 14.72 -4.41 6.44
C SER A 41 16.06 -4.02 7.07
N HIS A 42 16.75 -4.94 7.77
CA HIS A 42 17.91 -4.56 8.59
C HIS A 42 19.08 -4.03 7.76
N LEU A 43 19.53 -4.78 6.74
CA LEU A 43 20.64 -4.37 5.88
C LEU A 43 20.28 -3.12 5.07
N ALA A 44 19.06 -3.04 4.54
CA ALA A 44 18.55 -1.87 3.83
C ALA A 44 18.56 -0.62 4.73
N THR A 45 18.11 -0.74 5.97
CA THR A 45 18.05 0.37 6.94
C THR A 45 19.44 0.80 7.39
N LEU A 46 20.37 -0.14 7.64
CA LEU A 46 21.76 0.19 7.96
C LEU A 46 22.46 0.92 6.80
N GLN A 47 22.25 0.45 5.57
CA GLN A 47 22.81 1.08 4.37
C GLN A 47 22.24 2.49 4.18
N SER A 48 20.92 2.65 4.31
CA SER A 48 20.24 3.96 4.23
C SER A 48 20.83 4.97 5.21
N PHE A 49 21.00 4.58 6.48
CA PHE A 49 21.59 5.48 7.48
C PHE A 49 23.07 5.73 7.24
N ALA A 50 23.83 4.72 6.80
CA ALA A 50 25.24 4.89 6.49
C ALA A 50 25.45 5.85 5.31
N ASP A 51 24.53 5.91 4.35
CA ASP A 51 24.63 6.77 3.18
C ASP A 51 24.11 8.18 3.43
N ALA A 52 23.05 8.32 4.24
CA ALA A 52 22.39 9.61 4.47
C ALA A 52 21.82 9.72 5.90
N PRO A 53 22.67 9.78 6.95
CA PRO A 53 22.23 9.79 8.34
C PRO A 53 21.38 11.03 8.68
N GLU A 54 21.59 12.17 7.99
CA GLU A 54 20.80 13.39 8.18
C GLU A 54 19.32 13.19 7.87
N ILE A 55 18.98 12.33 6.90
CA ILE A 55 17.58 12.04 6.53
C ILE A 55 16.87 11.33 7.69
N HIS A 56 17.54 10.39 8.34
CA HIS A 56 16.98 9.67 9.48
C HIS A 56 16.75 10.61 10.67
N VAL A 57 17.74 11.47 10.97
CA VAL A 57 17.63 12.47 12.03
C VAL A 57 16.51 13.47 11.75
N GLU A 58 16.39 13.96 10.51
CA GLU A 58 15.33 14.90 10.13
C GLU A 58 13.95 14.25 10.18
N ALA A 59 13.80 13.03 9.65
CA ALA A 59 12.54 12.29 9.69
C ALA A 59 12.03 12.10 11.13
N LEU A 60 12.91 11.75 12.06
CA LEU A 60 12.57 11.51 13.46
C LEU A 60 12.22 12.78 14.26
N ARG A 61 12.36 13.98 13.67
CA ARG A 61 11.81 15.22 14.25
C ARG A 61 10.29 15.28 14.16
N ASP A 62 9.70 14.58 13.20
CA ASP A 62 8.26 14.40 13.10
C ASP A 62 7.84 13.18 13.94
N PRO A 63 7.05 13.37 15.02
CA PRO A 63 6.54 12.24 15.80
C PRO A 63 5.74 11.23 14.97
N ALA A 64 5.10 11.64 13.86
CA ALA A 64 4.35 10.74 12.98
C ALA A 64 5.24 9.76 12.20
N MET A 65 6.53 10.06 12.10
CA MET A 65 7.52 9.20 11.42
C MET A 65 8.17 8.19 12.38
N ARG A 66 7.94 8.31 13.69
CA ARG A 66 8.35 7.29 14.65
C ARG A 66 7.66 5.97 14.35
N GLY A 67 8.33 4.89 14.70
CA GLY A 67 7.95 3.57 14.23
C GLY A 67 8.59 3.27 12.87
N GLY A 68 8.67 4.23 11.93
CA GLY A 68 9.22 4.09 10.57
C GLY A 68 10.63 3.48 10.48
N PRO A 69 11.14 3.15 9.27
CA PRO A 69 12.44 2.51 9.06
C PRO A 69 13.62 3.51 9.25
N PHE A 70 13.62 4.21 10.39
CA PHE A 70 14.60 5.22 10.74
C PHE A 70 15.38 4.81 11.99
N ILE A 71 16.71 4.87 11.91
CA ILE A 71 17.61 4.61 13.03
C ILE A 71 17.65 5.85 13.93
N GLU A 72 17.37 5.66 15.23
CA GLU A 72 17.39 6.72 16.25
C GLU A 72 18.80 7.03 16.78
N TYR A 73 19.75 7.34 15.88
CA TYR A 73 21.10 7.79 16.23
C TYR A 73 21.46 9.12 15.54
N GLY A 74 22.38 9.86 16.17
CA GLY A 74 22.94 11.08 15.58
C GLY A 74 23.92 10.80 14.44
N VAL A 75 24.14 11.81 13.59
CA VAL A 75 25.07 11.75 12.44
C VAL A 75 26.49 11.37 12.88
N ASP A 76 26.89 11.73 14.10
CA ASP A 76 28.18 11.40 14.70
C ASP A 76 28.41 9.90 14.88
N ARG A 77 27.35 9.07 14.84
CA ARG A 77 27.42 7.61 14.98
C ARG A 77 27.45 6.88 13.62
N ALA A 78 27.49 7.59 12.50
CA ALA A 78 27.40 6.99 11.16
C ALA A 78 28.50 5.96 10.87
N ASP A 79 29.73 6.17 11.36
CA ASP A 79 30.84 5.24 11.16
C ASP A 79 30.65 3.92 11.93
N GLU A 80 30.06 3.97 13.12
CA GLU A 80 29.70 2.76 13.88
C GLU A 80 28.63 1.95 13.17
N ILE A 81 27.63 2.63 12.59
CA ILE A 81 26.58 1.99 11.78
C ILE A 81 27.16 1.38 10.50
N ARG A 82 28.09 2.06 9.83
CA ARG A 82 28.79 1.53 8.65
C ARG A 82 29.65 0.30 9.00
N ALA A 83 30.31 0.32 10.16
CA ALA A 83 31.04 -0.84 10.66
C ALA A 83 30.10 -2.01 10.99
N LEU A 84 28.95 -1.73 11.60
CA LEU A 84 27.91 -2.73 11.89
C LEU A 84 27.33 -3.34 10.60
N PHE A 85 27.06 -2.52 9.58
CA PHE A 85 26.63 -2.98 8.26
C PHE A 85 27.65 -3.96 7.64
N THR A 86 28.92 -3.58 7.64
CA THR A 86 30.02 -4.40 7.09
C THR A 86 30.12 -5.74 7.83
N ARG A 87 30.10 -5.69 9.17
CA ARG A 87 30.17 -6.89 10.02
C ARG A 87 28.96 -7.79 9.84
N THR A 88 27.76 -7.21 9.79
CA THR A 88 26.50 -7.94 9.59
C THR A 88 26.51 -8.65 8.25
N THR A 89 26.87 -7.94 7.18
CA THR A 89 26.95 -8.50 5.82
C THR A 89 27.91 -9.68 5.77
N ALA A 90 29.11 -9.53 6.35
CA ALA A 90 30.08 -10.61 6.42
C ALA A 90 29.56 -11.84 7.20
N LYS A 91 28.97 -11.63 8.38
CA LYS A 91 28.52 -12.70 9.28
C LYS A 91 27.28 -13.44 8.77
N THR A 92 26.44 -12.78 7.98
CA THR A 92 25.11 -13.29 7.59
C THR A 92 25.00 -13.70 6.11
N THR A 93 26.14 -13.92 5.44
CA THR A 93 26.19 -14.28 4.00
C THR A 93 25.30 -15.49 3.67
N ALA A 94 25.29 -16.55 4.48
CA ALA A 94 24.45 -17.73 4.25
C ALA A 94 22.94 -17.40 4.28
N LEU A 95 22.51 -16.54 5.22
CA LEU A 95 21.12 -16.07 5.31
C LEU A 95 20.77 -15.15 4.14
N ALA A 96 21.66 -14.25 3.71
CA ALA A 96 21.43 -13.43 2.53
C ALA A 96 21.25 -14.30 1.26
N ASN A 97 22.05 -15.36 1.13
CA ASN A 97 21.90 -16.34 0.04
C ASN A 97 20.59 -17.12 0.14
N LEU A 98 20.13 -17.47 1.34
CA LEU A 98 18.81 -18.08 1.54
C LEU A 98 17.68 -17.14 1.11
N SER A 99 17.72 -15.86 1.49
CA SER A 99 16.72 -14.86 1.09
C SER A 99 16.64 -14.71 -0.43
N LEU A 100 17.80 -14.63 -1.10
CA LEU A 100 17.90 -14.60 -2.56
C LEU A 100 17.34 -15.87 -3.20
N ALA A 101 17.64 -17.04 -2.63
CA ALA A 101 17.11 -18.32 -3.11
C ALA A 101 15.58 -18.39 -2.99
N ILE A 102 15.00 -17.88 -1.89
CA ILE A 102 13.55 -17.79 -1.69
C ILE A 102 12.94 -16.92 -2.79
N ARG A 103 13.43 -15.70 -2.97
CA ARG A 103 12.94 -14.79 -4.03
C ARG A 103 13.02 -15.41 -5.42
N ASN A 104 14.15 -16.02 -5.75
CA ASN A 104 14.36 -16.63 -7.07
C ASN A 104 13.39 -17.80 -7.29
N LEU A 105 13.13 -18.61 -6.27
CA LEU A 105 12.18 -19.71 -6.39
C LEU A 105 10.73 -19.19 -6.46
N GLU A 106 10.36 -18.17 -5.68
CA GLU A 106 9.04 -17.52 -5.77
C GLU A 106 8.80 -16.93 -7.16
N ALA A 107 9.78 -16.24 -7.74
CA ALA A 107 9.70 -15.70 -9.10
C ALA A 107 9.53 -16.82 -10.14
N LYS A 108 10.27 -17.93 -10.01
CA LYS A 108 10.12 -19.11 -10.89
C LYS A 108 8.72 -19.72 -10.77
N LEU A 109 8.20 -19.89 -9.56
CA LEU A 109 6.87 -20.46 -9.32
C LEU A 109 5.77 -19.56 -9.88
N SER A 110 5.91 -18.24 -9.75
CA SER A 110 4.96 -17.26 -10.30
C SER A 110 4.93 -17.27 -11.84
N ALA A 111 6.08 -17.49 -12.47
CA ALA A 111 6.20 -17.58 -13.93
C ALA A 111 5.86 -18.97 -14.50
N TYR A 112 5.75 -20.01 -13.66
CA TYR A 112 5.51 -21.38 -14.12
C TYR A 112 4.07 -21.56 -14.62
N PRO A 113 3.84 -22.32 -15.71
CA PRO A 113 2.48 -22.57 -16.20
C PRO A 113 1.58 -23.17 -15.11
N ARG A 114 0.43 -22.52 -14.86
CA ARG A 114 -0.53 -22.94 -13.83
C ARG A 114 -1.10 -24.33 -14.11
N GLY A 115 -1.26 -25.13 -13.06
CA GLY A 115 -1.83 -26.48 -13.10
C GLY A 115 -0.93 -27.56 -13.72
N MET A 116 0.27 -27.22 -14.17
CA MET A 116 1.25 -28.21 -14.66
C MET A 116 1.99 -28.88 -13.51
N SER A 117 2.53 -30.09 -13.71
CA SER A 117 3.30 -30.77 -12.65
C SER A 117 4.47 -29.88 -12.18
N LEU A 118 4.62 -29.71 -10.87
CA LEU A 118 5.76 -28.99 -10.26
C LEU A 118 7.02 -29.87 -10.15
N GLU A 119 6.94 -31.17 -10.43
CA GLU A 119 8.07 -32.11 -10.33
C GLU A 119 9.32 -31.65 -11.10
N PRO A 120 9.23 -31.16 -12.35
CA PRO A 120 10.41 -30.71 -13.09
C PRO A 120 11.14 -29.54 -12.42
N LEU A 121 10.43 -28.73 -11.63
CA LEU A 121 11.04 -27.60 -10.93
C LEU A 121 11.93 -28.02 -9.77
N TYR A 122 11.86 -29.28 -9.29
CA TYR A 122 12.72 -29.74 -8.21
C TYR A 122 14.21 -29.74 -8.59
N ASP A 123 14.54 -30.04 -9.84
CA ASP A 123 15.92 -29.94 -10.35
C ASP A 123 16.41 -28.49 -10.41
N GLU A 124 15.47 -27.55 -10.49
CA GLU A 124 15.67 -26.12 -10.62
C GLU A 124 15.62 -25.33 -9.30
N ILE A 125 15.31 -26.00 -8.17
CA ILE A 125 15.34 -25.39 -6.83
C ILE A 125 16.76 -24.88 -6.56
N PRO A 126 16.92 -23.60 -6.18
CA PRO A 126 18.22 -23.05 -5.83
C PRO A 126 18.89 -23.85 -4.69
N GLU A 127 20.21 -24.00 -4.75
CA GLU A 127 20.98 -24.85 -3.82
C GLU A 127 20.68 -24.58 -2.33
N PRO A 128 20.55 -23.33 -1.83
CA PRO A 128 20.21 -23.07 -0.43
C PRO A 128 18.85 -23.63 0.03
N LEU A 129 17.92 -23.92 -0.90
CA LEU A 129 16.59 -24.44 -0.59
C LEU A 129 16.43 -25.93 -0.90
N ARG A 130 17.41 -26.54 -1.57
CA ARG A 130 17.32 -27.93 -2.02
C ARG A 130 17.22 -28.87 -0.80
N GLY A 131 16.12 -29.63 -0.75
CA GLY A 131 15.80 -30.52 0.38
C GLY A 131 15.16 -29.84 1.60
N PHE A 132 14.94 -28.52 1.56
CA PHE A 132 14.30 -27.75 2.65
C PHE A 132 12.87 -27.30 2.34
N VAL A 133 12.38 -27.55 1.12
CA VAL A 133 11.06 -27.10 0.66
C VAL A 133 10.29 -28.22 -0.06
N GLU A 134 8.97 -28.08 -0.05
CA GLU A 134 8.05 -28.78 -0.94
C GLU A 134 7.35 -27.73 -1.83
N LEU A 135 7.21 -28.02 -3.12
CA LEU A 135 6.46 -27.17 -4.05
C LEU A 135 5.01 -27.64 -4.07
N VAL A 136 4.07 -26.74 -3.82
CA VAL A 136 2.64 -27.08 -3.70
C VAL A 136 1.78 -26.13 -4.52
N TYR A 137 0.58 -26.58 -4.90
CA TYR A 137 -0.48 -25.71 -5.41
C TYR A 137 -1.49 -25.36 -4.32
N ASP A 138 -2.01 -24.12 -4.37
CA ASP A 138 -3.25 -23.78 -3.68
C ASP A 138 -4.48 -24.28 -4.47
N ALA A 139 -5.69 -24.07 -3.93
CA ALA A 139 -6.94 -24.50 -4.57
C ALA A 139 -7.26 -23.77 -5.89
N ARG A 140 -6.45 -22.79 -6.30
CA ARG A 140 -6.59 -22.02 -7.55
C ARG A 140 -5.43 -22.26 -8.51
N ASP A 141 -4.70 -23.36 -8.33
CA ASP A 141 -3.51 -23.72 -9.10
C ASP A 141 -2.41 -22.64 -9.08
N SER A 142 -2.30 -21.89 -7.98
CA SER A 142 -1.17 -20.98 -7.73
C SER A 142 -0.06 -21.73 -7.01
N ALA A 143 1.10 -21.82 -7.63
CA ALA A 143 2.24 -22.54 -7.08
C ALA A 143 2.88 -21.74 -5.93
N ALA A 144 3.30 -22.43 -4.86
CA ALA A 144 3.88 -21.83 -3.67
C ALA A 144 4.97 -22.73 -3.05
N ILE A 145 5.78 -22.12 -2.19
CA ILE A 145 6.78 -22.81 -1.38
C ILE A 145 6.15 -23.22 -0.05
N ARG A 146 6.23 -24.50 0.31
CA ARG A 146 6.02 -24.97 1.69
C ARG A 146 7.36 -25.32 2.31
N PHE A 147 7.77 -24.56 3.33
CA PHE A 147 9.02 -24.79 4.04
C PHE A 147 8.95 -26.01 4.97
N ILE A 148 10.02 -26.80 4.97
CA ILE A 148 10.24 -27.87 5.95
C ILE A 148 10.99 -27.26 7.14
N GLU A 149 10.29 -26.44 7.93
CA GLU A 149 10.87 -25.64 9.03
C GLU A 149 11.80 -26.43 9.97
N PRO A 150 11.47 -27.67 10.42
CA PRO A 150 12.37 -28.41 11.29
C PRO A 150 13.75 -28.69 10.68
N MET A 151 13.84 -28.79 9.34
CA MET A 151 15.11 -28.97 8.63
C MET A 151 15.87 -27.64 8.55
N LEU A 152 15.20 -26.52 8.26
CA LEU A 152 15.83 -25.20 8.28
C LEU A 152 16.45 -24.88 9.64
N TYR A 153 15.75 -25.17 10.74
CA TYR A 153 16.30 -25.01 12.10
C TYR A 153 17.50 -25.92 12.43
N ARG A 154 17.79 -26.93 11.60
CA ARG A 154 18.94 -27.84 11.75
C ARG A 154 20.01 -27.62 10.67
N SER A 155 19.80 -26.64 9.81
CA SER A 155 20.74 -26.26 8.76
C SER A 155 21.68 -25.16 9.25
N GLU A 156 22.63 -24.78 8.39
CA GLU A 156 23.51 -23.62 8.63
C GLU A 156 22.76 -22.28 8.71
N PHE A 157 21.52 -22.21 8.22
CA PHE A 157 20.74 -20.97 8.23
C PHE A 157 20.18 -20.62 9.62
N TYR A 158 20.15 -21.55 10.57
CA TYR A 158 19.88 -21.24 11.97
C TYR A 158 21.20 -21.12 12.72
N ASP A 159 21.65 -19.88 12.94
CA ASP A 159 22.89 -19.58 13.65
C ASP A 159 22.62 -18.94 15.04
N PRO A 160 22.68 -19.71 16.13
CA PRO A 160 22.54 -19.17 17.48
C PRO A 160 23.64 -18.19 17.88
N SER A 161 24.77 -18.13 17.16
CA SER A 161 25.84 -17.15 17.42
C SER A 161 25.42 -15.71 17.09
N LEU A 162 24.30 -15.53 16.38
CA LEU A 162 23.67 -14.23 16.15
C LEU A 162 22.85 -13.76 17.34
N GLN A 163 22.53 -14.63 18.29
CA GLN A 163 21.71 -14.30 19.46
C GLN A 163 22.60 -13.79 20.60
N THR A 164 22.17 -12.71 21.24
CA THR A 164 22.89 -12.11 22.39
C THR A 164 21.89 -11.49 23.37
N ILE A 165 22.27 -11.32 24.64
CA ILE A 165 21.48 -10.56 25.61
C ILE A 165 22.19 -9.24 25.91
N ALA A 166 21.49 -8.12 25.80
CA ALA A 166 21.95 -6.81 26.21
C ALA A 166 21.32 -6.42 27.55
N LEU A 167 22.15 -5.91 28.46
CA LEU A 167 21.70 -5.37 29.74
C LEU A 167 22.10 -3.91 29.83
N GLN A 168 21.15 -3.08 30.26
CA GLN A 168 21.39 -1.67 30.50
C GLN A 168 20.63 -1.22 31.74
N ARG A 169 21.29 -0.52 32.65
CA ARG A 169 20.62 0.14 33.76
C ARG A 169 20.13 1.49 33.28
N MET A 170 18.81 1.67 33.29
CA MET A 170 18.19 2.94 32.92
C MET A 170 17.67 3.65 34.18
N ASP A 171 17.69 4.97 34.15
CA ASP A 171 17.00 5.79 35.16
C ASP A 171 15.48 5.66 35.01
N ASP A 172 15.00 5.64 33.77
CA ASP A 172 13.60 5.39 33.43
C ASP A 172 13.45 4.49 32.18
N PRO A 173 13.18 3.18 32.35
CA PRO A 173 12.98 2.24 31.24
C PRO A 173 11.76 2.54 30.35
N ASP A 174 10.83 3.39 30.80
CA ASP A 174 9.66 3.78 30.00
C ASP A 174 10.03 4.78 28.89
N THR A 175 11.25 5.34 28.91
CA THR A 175 11.74 6.33 27.93
C THR A 175 12.55 5.72 26.78
N ARG A 176 12.54 4.38 26.66
CA ARG A 176 13.23 3.67 25.58
C ARG A 176 12.76 4.15 24.20
N GLY A 177 13.73 4.42 23.33
CA GLY A 177 13.49 4.71 21.91
C GLY A 177 12.95 3.51 21.15
N PHE A 178 12.44 3.75 19.94
CA PHE A 178 11.83 2.70 19.13
C PHE A 178 12.86 1.68 18.63
N VAL A 179 12.59 0.38 18.83
CA VAL A 179 13.62 -0.67 18.76
C VAL A 179 13.59 -1.53 17.52
N LEU A 180 12.48 -1.54 16.78
CA LEU A 180 12.34 -2.40 15.60
C LEU A 180 13.07 -1.83 14.37
N SER A 181 13.43 -0.55 14.38
CA SER A 181 14.19 0.13 13.31
C SER A 181 15.60 0.57 13.73
N THR A 182 15.98 0.39 15.01
CA THR A 182 17.23 0.92 15.56
C THR A 182 18.09 -0.21 16.14
N PRO A 183 19.27 -0.51 15.56
CA PRO A 183 20.17 -1.51 16.12
C PRO A 183 20.75 -1.04 17.47
N ARG A 184 21.25 -1.97 18.28
CA ARG A 184 21.98 -1.68 19.52
C ARG A 184 23.47 -1.64 19.26
N LEU A 185 24.08 -0.49 19.55
CA LEU A 185 25.53 -0.34 19.51
C LEU A 185 26.13 -0.79 20.85
N GLU A 186 27.17 -1.61 20.77
CA GLU A 186 27.83 -2.22 21.96
C GLU A 186 28.35 -1.16 22.95
N ALA A 187 28.73 0.02 22.45
CA ALA A 187 29.19 1.13 23.26
C ALA A 187 28.11 1.72 24.19
N ASP A 188 26.83 1.53 23.86
CA ASP A 188 25.70 2.05 24.63
C ASP A 188 25.29 1.08 25.77
N LEU A 189 25.82 -0.14 25.76
CA LEU A 189 25.41 -1.22 26.66
C LEU A 189 26.31 -1.29 27.91
N ASP A 190 25.70 -1.52 29.07
CA ASP A 190 26.46 -1.80 30.30
C ASP A 190 27.07 -3.20 30.27
N CYS A 191 26.37 -4.15 29.66
CA CYS A 191 26.83 -5.51 29.46
C CYS A 191 26.20 -6.12 28.19
N HIS A 192 27.05 -6.72 27.35
CA HIS A 192 26.63 -7.42 26.14
C HIS A 192 27.08 -8.88 26.23
N LEU A 193 26.11 -9.79 26.32
CA LEU A 193 26.33 -11.23 26.54
C LEU A 193 26.17 -11.98 25.20
N PRO A 194 27.25 -12.48 24.58
CA PRO A 194 27.19 -13.24 23.34
C PRO A 194 26.78 -14.70 23.61
N ILE A 195 25.59 -14.88 24.17
CA ILE A 195 25.05 -16.20 24.53
C ILE A 195 23.74 -16.48 23.77
N PRO A 196 23.58 -17.70 23.22
CA PRO A 196 22.34 -18.13 22.58
C PRO A 196 21.13 -18.02 23.50
N PHE A 197 19.95 -17.80 22.92
CA PHE A 197 18.73 -17.66 23.70
C PHE A 197 18.38 -18.92 24.47
N ASP A 198 18.75 -20.13 24.03
CA ASP A 198 18.49 -21.39 24.74
C ASP A 198 19.50 -21.69 25.87
N ASP A 199 20.50 -20.84 26.10
CA ASP A 199 21.50 -21.02 27.13
C ASP A 199 20.88 -20.91 28.54
N ALA A 200 21.22 -21.86 29.42
CA ALA A 200 20.70 -21.92 30.79
C ALA A 200 21.19 -20.76 31.68
N ARG A 201 22.31 -20.11 31.30
CA ARG A 201 22.83 -18.96 32.04
C ARG A 201 21.93 -17.73 31.95
N ILE A 202 21.10 -17.64 30.89
CA ILE A 202 20.02 -16.65 30.81
C ILE A 202 19.01 -16.86 31.95
N ASP A 203 18.64 -18.12 32.21
CA ASP A 203 17.72 -18.45 33.31
C ASP A 203 18.37 -18.15 34.67
N ALA A 204 19.66 -18.44 34.82
CA ALA A 204 20.41 -18.14 36.05
C ALA A 204 20.45 -16.63 36.32
N LEU A 205 20.70 -15.81 35.30
CA LEU A 205 20.66 -14.35 35.39
C LEU A 205 19.23 -13.86 35.68
N ALA A 206 18.22 -14.37 34.97
CA ALA A 206 16.83 -13.95 35.15
C ALA A 206 16.27 -14.29 36.54
N ARG A 207 16.66 -15.42 37.16
CA ARG A 207 16.34 -15.76 38.55
C ARG A 207 16.80 -14.67 39.52
N THR A 208 17.89 -13.99 39.20
CA THR A 208 18.39 -12.89 40.03
C THR A 208 17.47 -11.67 40.05
N ARG A 209 16.36 -11.62 39.29
CA ARG A 209 15.30 -10.63 39.57
C ARG A 209 14.79 -10.75 41.00
N ARG A 210 14.70 -11.98 41.54
CA ARG A 210 14.19 -12.26 42.89
C ARG A 210 15.24 -12.84 43.83
N GLU A 211 16.10 -13.73 43.34
CA GLU A 211 17.05 -14.49 44.15
C GLU A 211 18.43 -13.81 44.13
N ALA A 212 18.88 -13.27 45.27
CA ALA A 212 20.20 -12.65 45.34
C ALA A 212 21.33 -13.68 45.14
N ARG A 213 22.32 -13.35 44.31
CA ARG A 213 23.51 -14.15 44.05
C ARG A 213 24.78 -13.35 44.23
N VAL A 214 25.88 -14.04 44.55
CA VAL A 214 27.23 -13.45 44.58
C VAL A 214 27.58 -12.99 43.18
N ILE A 215 27.76 -11.68 43.00
CA ILE A 215 27.89 -11.05 41.68
C ILE A 215 29.14 -11.57 40.93
N GLY A 216 30.27 -11.72 41.63
CA GLY A 216 31.50 -12.24 41.03
C GLY A 216 31.39 -13.66 40.48
N GLU A 217 30.69 -14.55 41.20
CA GLU A 217 30.46 -15.93 40.75
C GLU A 217 29.56 -15.96 39.51
N LEU A 218 28.52 -15.12 39.49
CA LEU A 218 27.64 -15.00 38.32
C LEU A 218 28.36 -14.40 37.12
N ALA A 219 29.24 -13.40 37.33
CA ALA A 219 30.07 -12.84 36.28
C ALA A 219 31.01 -13.89 35.69
N GLU A 220 31.66 -14.71 36.52
CA GLU A 220 32.51 -15.81 36.05
C GLU A 220 31.72 -16.85 35.23
N GLU A 221 30.52 -17.23 35.70
CA GLU A 221 29.61 -18.14 34.97
C GLU A 221 29.19 -17.58 33.59
N LEU A 222 28.94 -16.27 33.52
CA LEU A 222 28.58 -15.57 32.28
C LEU A 222 29.79 -15.24 31.38
N GLY A 223 31.02 -15.47 31.85
CA GLY A 223 32.24 -15.17 31.11
C GLY A 223 32.58 -13.67 31.06
N ILE A 224 32.13 -12.89 32.05
CA ILE A 224 32.40 -11.45 32.14
C ILE A 224 33.86 -11.22 32.53
N GLY A 225 34.58 -10.46 31.69
CA GLY A 225 35.98 -10.14 31.92
C GLY A 225 36.19 -9.15 33.07
N ALA A 226 37.41 -9.14 33.62
CA ALA A 226 37.77 -8.24 34.72
C ALA A 226 37.58 -6.74 34.37
N ALA A 227 37.71 -6.37 33.10
CA ALA A 227 37.53 -4.99 32.62
C ALA A 227 36.06 -4.53 32.63
N GLU A 228 35.10 -5.46 32.61
CA GLU A 228 33.66 -5.19 32.50
C GLU A 228 32.93 -5.40 33.84
N LEU A 229 33.60 -6.03 34.79
CA LEU A 229 33.04 -6.49 36.05
C LEU A 229 32.40 -5.37 36.88
N ASP A 230 33.00 -4.18 36.91
CA ASP A 230 32.45 -3.04 37.65
C ASP A 230 31.14 -2.52 37.04
N ARG A 231 31.06 -2.46 35.70
CA ARG A 231 29.83 -2.11 34.97
C ARG A 231 28.75 -3.17 35.18
N PHE A 232 29.12 -4.44 35.06
CA PHE A 232 28.22 -5.56 35.34
C PHE A 232 27.68 -5.52 36.77
N ALA A 233 28.54 -5.29 37.77
CA ALA A 233 28.12 -5.19 39.17
C ALA A 233 27.20 -3.99 39.45
N ALA A 234 27.24 -2.93 38.63
CA ALA A 234 26.35 -1.77 38.76
C ALA A 234 24.89 -2.08 38.33
N LEU A 235 24.66 -3.19 37.61
CA LEU A 235 23.34 -3.68 37.22
C LEU A 235 22.57 -4.33 38.39
N PHE A 236 23.20 -4.52 39.55
CA PHE A 236 22.60 -5.21 40.70
C PHE A 236 22.25 -4.25 41.85
N THR A 237 21.37 -4.72 42.74
CA THR A 237 20.98 -4.06 43.99
C THR A 237 20.99 -5.05 45.15
N GLU A 238 21.32 -4.58 46.35
CA GLU A 238 21.25 -5.35 47.61
C GLU A 238 19.84 -5.29 48.23
N THR A 239 18.92 -4.53 47.65
CA THR A 239 17.53 -4.46 48.10
C THR A 239 16.89 -5.83 47.99
N LYS A 240 16.31 -6.34 49.09
CA LYS A 240 15.57 -7.61 49.07
C LYS A 240 14.38 -7.52 48.10
N ALA A 241 14.07 -8.63 47.45
CA ALA A 241 12.83 -8.76 46.69
C ALA A 241 11.63 -8.69 47.65
N PRO A 242 10.47 -8.16 47.20
CA PRO A 242 9.22 -8.25 47.94
C PRO A 242 8.85 -9.71 48.26
N GLU A 243 8.16 -9.92 49.39
CA GLU A 243 7.60 -11.24 49.71
C GLU A 243 6.54 -11.64 48.68
N ALA A 244 6.51 -12.93 48.29
CA ALA A 244 5.51 -13.43 47.37
C ALA A 244 4.10 -13.29 47.97
N GLY A 245 3.16 -12.75 47.20
CA GLY A 245 1.77 -12.71 47.61
C GLY A 245 1.18 -14.12 47.78
N VAL A 246 0.28 -14.28 48.76
CA VAL A 246 -0.44 -15.54 48.98
C VAL A 246 -1.42 -15.79 47.83
N ARG A 247 -1.49 -17.04 47.34
CA ARG A 247 -2.47 -17.45 46.32
C ARG A 247 -3.90 -17.22 46.83
N ALA A 248 -4.80 -16.79 45.95
CA ALA A 248 -6.18 -16.51 46.30
C ALA A 248 -6.97 -17.80 46.61
N GLU A 249 -7.93 -17.74 47.55
CA GLU A 249 -8.88 -18.83 47.80
C GLU A 249 -9.97 -18.96 46.71
N GLY A 250 -10.18 -17.90 45.91
CA GLY A 250 -11.11 -17.87 44.76
C GLY A 250 -10.37 -17.64 43.44
N VAL A 251 -11.06 -17.05 42.44
CA VAL A 251 -10.42 -16.69 41.16
C VAL A 251 -10.00 -15.22 41.23
N ARG A 252 -8.68 -14.97 41.22
CA ARG A 252 -8.12 -13.63 41.08
C ARG A 252 -7.70 -13.42 39.64
N VAL A 253 -8.18 -12.34 39.02
CA VAL A 253 -7.75 -11.90 37.68
C VAL A 253 -7.07 -10.55 37.83
N ARG A 254 -5.83 -10.42 37.36
CA ARG A 254 -5.07 -9.18 37.39
C ARG A 254 -4.77 -8.76 35.96
N TYR A 255 -5.12 -7.53 35.61
CA TYR A 255 -4.66 -6.85 34.41
C TYR A 255 -3.31 -6.19 34.72
N LEU A 256 -2.30 -6.48 33.90
CA LEU A 256 -0.91 -6.03 34.09
C LEU A 256 -0.52 -4.89 33.14
N GLY A 257 -1.27 -4.69 32.06
CA GLY A 257 -1.01 -3.72 31.00
C GLY A 257 -1.12 -4.32 29.59
N HIS A 258 -1.51 -3.52 28.60
CA HIS A 258 -1.73 -3.93 27.22
C HIS A 258 -2.67 -5.16 27.11
N ALA A 259 -2.21 -6.33 26.65
CA ALA A 259 -3.00 -7.56 26.55
C ALA A 259 -2.70 -8.55 27.70
N CYS A 260 -1.85 -8.16 28.65
CA CYS A 260 -1.30 -9.04 29.68
C CYS A 260 -2.26 -9.22 30.85
N VAL A 261 -2.77 -10.45 31.02
CA VAL A 261 -3.73 -10.80 32.08
C VAL A 261 -3.24 -12.03 32.85
N LEU A 262 -3.17 -11.93 34.17
CA LEU A 262 -2.78 -13.01 35.07
C LEU A 262 -4.00 -13.53 35.83
N LEU A 263 -4.33 -14.80 35.64
CA LEU A 263 -5.36 -15.52 36.38
C LEU A 263 -4.70 -16.44 37.40
N GLU A 264 -5.22 -16.43 38.62
CA GLU A 264 -4.70 -17.21 39.73
C GLU A 264 -5.84 -17.82 40.53
N THR A 265 -5.72 -19.12 40.77
CA THR A 265 -6.44 -19.85 41.81
C THR A 265 -5.45 -20.41 42.81
N ARG A 266 -5.94 -21.19 43.78
CA ARG A 266 -5.07 -21.97 44.65
C ARG A 266 -4.18 -22.95 43.86
N ASP A 267 -4.73 -23.55 42.81
CA ASP A 267 -4.13 -24.72 42.15
C ASP A 267 -3.46 -24.36 40.82
N VAL A 268 -3.95 -23.35 40.09
CA VAL A 268 -3.42 -22.97 38.76
C VAL A 268 -3.06 -21.50 38.65
N THR A 269 -1.98 -21.20 37.93
CA THR A 269 -1.62 -19.84 37.49
C THR A 269 -1.50 -19.79 35.96
N ILE A 270 -2.18 -18.82 35.35
CA ILE A 270 -2.27 -18.65 33.90
C ILE A 270 -1.93 -17.20 33.54
N LEU A 271 -0.94 -16.99 32.69
CA LEU A 271 -0.60 -15.66 32.18
C LEU A 271 -0.88 -15.59 30.69
N VAL A 272 -1.73 -14.66 30.27
CA VAL A 272 -2.08 -14.42 28.86
C VAL A 272 -1.26 -13.26 28.34
N ASP A 273 -0.73 -13.38 27.11
CA ASP A 273 0.07 -12.38 26.37
C ASP A 273 1.09 -11.64 27.24
N PRO A 274 2.15 -12.33 27.70
CA PRO A 274 3.07 -11.79 28.71
C PRO A 274 3.80 -10.54 28.25
N LEU A 275 3.53 -9.43 28.95
CA LEU A 275 4.24 -8.17 28.83
C LEU A 275 4.44 -7.59 30.23
N ILE A 276 5.68 -7.60 30.71
CA ILE A 276 5.99 -7.23 32.10
C ILE A 276 6.86 -5.98 32.13
N PRO A 277 6.36 -4.87 32.70
CA PRO A 277 7.13 -3.64 32.80
C PRO A 277 8.27 -3.75 33.81
N TYR A 278 9.30 -2.93 33.58
CA TYR A 278 10.31 -2.62 34.59
C TYR A 278 9.79 -1.60 35.60
N ALA A 279 10.52 -1.42 36.70
CA ALA A 279 10.25 -0.34 37.63
C ALA A 279 10.53 1.03 36.97
N SER A 280 9.65 2.00 37.20
CA SER A 280 9.77 3.37 36.69
C SER A 280 9.11 4.37 37.66
N ALA A 281 9.49 5.64 37.55
CA ALA A 281 8.97 6.75 38.34
C ALA A 281 7.72 7.42 37.73
N THR A 282 7.20 6.96 36.59
CA THR A 282 6.07 7.60 35.87
C THR A 282 4.74 7.64 36.63
N GLY A 283 4.63 6.97 37.78
CA GLY A 283 3.47 7.07 38.68
C GLY A 283 2.25 6.26 38.25
N ILE A 284 2.31 5.54 37.12
CA ILE A 284 1.28 4.56 36.72
C ILE A 284 1.48 3.28 37.53
N ASP A 285 0.43 2.85 38.24
CA ASP A 285 0.42 1.60 38.99
C ASP A 285 0.64 0.40 38.04
N ARG A 286 1.55 -0.49 38.41
CA ARG A 286 2.05 -1.57 37.54
C ARG A 286 2.40 -2.81 38.34
N ILE A 287 2.38 -3.95 37.66
CA ILE A 287 2.83 -5.25 38.19
C ILE A 287 4.12 -5.60 37.47
N SER A 288 5.22 -5.70 38.21
CA SER A 288 6.55 -5.99 37.69
C SER A 288 6.92 -7.48 37.84
N TYR A 289 8.13 -7.86 37.43
CA TYR A 289 8.66 -9.22 37.60
C TYR A 289 8.63 -9.72 39.06
N ASP A 290 8.77 -8.80 40.02
CA ASP A 290 8.78 -9.08 41.45
C ASP A 290 7.40 -9.52 41.97
N ASP A 291 6.33 -9.04 41.32
CA ASP A 291 4.93 -9.21 41.74
C ASP A 291 4.27 -10.49 41.19
N LEU A 292 4.98 -11.20 40.31
CA LEU A 292 4.51 -12.42 39.67
C LEU A 292 4.63 -13.64 40.61
N PRO A 293 3.78 -14.67 40.45
CA PRO A 293 3.86 -15.92 41.20
C PRO A 293 5.12 -16.72 40.88
N GLU A 294 5.73 -17.40 41.84
CA GLU A 294 6.98 -18.17 41.64
C GLU A 294 6.92 -19.10 40.42
N ARG A 295 5.75 -19.70 40.18
CA ARG A 295 5.46 -20.56 39.04
C ARG A 295 4.27 -20.06 38.24
N LEU A 296 4.40 -20.10 36.92
CA LEU A 296 3.35 -19.89 35.94
C LEU A 296 3.04 -21.25 35.31
N ASP A 297 1.94 -21.90 35.68
CA ASP A 297 1.63 -23.24 35.17
C ASP A 297 1.37 -23.21 33.65
N TYR A 298 0.65 -22.19 33.19
CA TYR A 298 0.40 -21.93 31.77
C TYR A 298 0.72 -20.49 31.38
N VAL A 299 1.33 -20.33 30.21
CA VAL A 299 1.41 -19.05 29.49
C VAL A 299 0.64 -19.21 28.19
N LEU A 300 -0.33 -18.36 27.93
CA LEU A 300 -1.13 -18.40 26.71
C LEU A 300 -0.71 -17.22 25.82
N ILE A 301 -0.38 -17.51 24.57
CA ILE A 301 -0.10 -16.49 23.56
C ILE A 301 -1.26 -16.52 22.57
N THR A 302 -1.91 -15.39 22.35
CA THR A 302 -3.09 -15.28 21.47
C THR A 302 -2.69 -15.32 20.01
N HIS A 303 -1.70 -14.55 19.59
CA HIS A 303 -1.23 -14.49 18.20
C HIS A 303 0.19 -13.93 18.10
N ASN A 304 0.75 -13.95 16.89
CA ASN A 304 2.18 -13.72 16.65
C ASN A 304 2.53 -12.26 16.25
N HIS A 305 2.00 -11.27 16.96
CA HIS A 305 2.41 -9.87 16.84
C HIS A 305 3.41 -9.46 17.94
N GLN A 306 4.20 -8.40 17.69
CA GLN A 306 5.35 -8.03 18.53
C GLN A 306 4.96 -7.69 19.98
N ASP A 307 3.78 -7.14 20.17
CA ASP A 307 3.19 -6.72 21.45
C ASP A 307 2.52 -7.86 22.24
N HIS A 308 2.31 -9.03 21.62
CA HIS A 308 1.80 -10.24 22.28
C HIS A 308 2.89 -11.31 22.48
N VAL A 309 3.96 -11.28 21.67
CA VAL A 309 5.10 -12.21 21.75
C VAL A 309 6.40 -11.47 22.10
N MET A 310 6.47 -11.04 23.35
CA MET A 310 7.62 -10.29 23.87
C MET A 310 8.76 -11.23 24.30
N LEU A 311 9.74 -11.49 23.43
CA LEU A 311 10.87 -12.38 23.76
C LEU A 311 11.66 -11.90 24.98
N GLU A 312 11.76 -10.59 25.19
CA GLU A 312 12.35 -9.97 26.38
C GLU A 312 11.69 -10.42 27.69
N THR A 313 10.35 -10.47 27.70
CA THR A 313 9.59 -10.94 28.86
C THR A 313 9.67 -12.46 28.96
N LEU A 314 9.44 -13.17 27.84
CA LEU A 314 9.37 -14.62 27.81
C LEU A 314 10.69 -15.27 28.27
N LEU A 315 11.85 -14.81 27.79
CA LEU A 315 13.14 -15.36 28.19
C LEU A 315 13.44 -15.14 29.68
N GLN A 316 13.09 -13.98 30.24
CA GLN A 316 13.23 -13.73 31.67
C GLN A 316 12.28 -14.60 32.52
N LEU A 317 11.10 -14.93 32.01
CA LEU A 317 10.13 -15.78 32.70
C LEU A 317 10.30 -17.27 32.43
N ARG A 318 11.13 -17.68 31.45
CA ARG A 318 11.26 -19.06 30.98
C ARG A 318 11.48 -20.07 32.11
N HIS A 319 12.28 -19.70 33.10
CA HIS A 319 12.58 -20.55 34.26
C HIS A 319 11.38 -20.78 35.22
N ARG A 320 10.31 -19.99 35.10
CA ARG A 320 9.07 -20.03 35.91
C ARG A 320 7.91 -20.66 35.16
N ILE A 321 8.01 -20.76 33.84
CA ILE A 321 6.92 -21.20 32.96
C ILE A 321 6.88 -22.72 32.89
N GLY A 322 5.71 -23.29 33.17
CA GLY A 322 5.39 -24.70 33.00
C GLY A 322 5.21 -25.05 31.53
N THR A 323 4.10 -24.60 30.93
CA THR A 323 3.79 -24.82 29.52
C THR A 323 3.39 -23.52 28.83
N VAL A 324 3.99 -23.26 27.66
CA VAL A 324 3.49 -22.22 26.76
C VAL A 324 2.46 -22.83 25.80
N VAL A 325 1.31 -22.20 25.66
CA VAL A 325 0.23 -22.56 24.74
C VAL A 325 0.19 -21.52 23.64
N VAL A 326 0.24 -21.98 22.39
CA VAL A 326 0.19 -21.14 21.20
C VAL A 326 -0.89 -21.67 20.25
N PRO A 327 -1.57 -20.81 19.47
CA PRO A 327 -2.44 -21.27 18.39
C PRO A 327 -1.64 -22.03 17.34
N ARG A 328 -2.33 -22.92 16.64
CA ARG A 328 -1.74 -23.72 15.56
C ARG A 328 -1.46 -22.85 14.32
N SER A 329 -0.24 -22.96 13.81
CA SER A 329 0.21 -22.28 12.58
C SER A 329 -0.07 -23.11 11.31
N GLN A 330 -0.05 -22.41 10.17
CA GLN A 330 -0.02 -23.02 8.85
C GLN A 330 1.37 -23.56 8.54
N LYS A 331 1.49 -24.88 8.61
CA LYS A 331 2.77 -25.59 8.49
C LYS A 331 3.56 -25.18 7.24
N GLY A 332 4.73 -24.57 7.46
CA GLY A 332 5.66 -24.25 6.40
C GLY A 332 5.32 -23.00 5.59
N SER A 333 4.37 -22.17 6.03
CA SER A 333 4.15 -20.85 5.46
C SER A 333 5.19 -19.86 5.99
N ILE A 334 5.79 -19.05 5.12
CA ILE A 334 6.69 -17.97 5.57
C ILE A 334 5.92 -16.84 6.29
N LEU A 335 4.64 -16.67 5.96
CA LEU A 335 3.74 -15.70 6.58
C LEU A 335 3.26 -16.12 7.97
N ASP A 336 3.37 -17.41 8.30
CA ASP A 336 2.87 -17.97 9.55
C ASP A 336 3.84 -19.03 10.10
N PRO A 337 5.09 -18.64 10.44
CA PRO A 337 6.09 -19.57 10.92
C PRO A 337 5.67 -20.18 12.27
N SER A 338 6.04 -21.44 12.52
CA SER A 338 5.61 -22.12 13.74
C SER A 338 6.18 -21.48 15.01
N MET A 339 5.32 -20.79 15.77
CA MET A 339 5.64 -20.30 17.11
C MET A 339 6.13 -21.43 18.03
N ARG A 340 5.57 -22.64 17.90
CA ARG A 340 6.00 -23.80 18.69
C ARG A 340 7.45 -24.18 18.40
N LEU A 341 7.84 -24.22 17.13
CA LEU A 341 9.24 -24.51 16.78
C LEU A 341 10.15 -23.36 17.22
N CYS A 342 9.76 -22.12 16.99
CA CYS A 342 10.47 -20.91 17.43
C CYS A 342 10.76 -20.96 18.94
N LEU A 343 9.73 -21.08 19.79
CA LEU A 343 9.87 -21.11 21.24
C LEU A 343 10.71 -22.31 21.72
N LYS A 344 10.52 -23.50 21.13
CA LYS A 344 11.36 -24.66 21.48
C LYS A 344 12.83 -24.45 21.15
N ARG A 345 13.14 -23.71 20.08
CA ARG A 345 14.52 -23.43 19.65
C ARG A 345 15.22 -22.40 20.51
N ILE A 346 14.47 -21.58 21.23
CA ILE A 346 15.00 -20.63 22.22
C ILE A 346 14.81 -21.14 23.65
N GLY A 347 14.75 -22.47 23.84
CA GLY A 347 14.88 -23.13 25.14
C GLY A 347 13.59 -23.41 25.92
N PHE A 348 12.40 -23.13 25.37
CA PHE A 348 11.15 -23.52 26.04
C PHE A 348 10.91 -25.04 25.94
N ARG A 349 10.90 -25.72 27.08
CA ARG A 349 10.84 -27.19 27.14
C ARG A 349 9.46 -27.75 26.82
N SER A 350 8.40 -27.06 27.26
CA SER A 350 7.01 -27.45 27.03
C SER A 350 6.29 -26.34 26.26
N VAL A 351 6.00 -26.62 25.00
CA VAL A 351 5.20 -25.75 24.12
C VAL A 351 4.14 -26.60 23.44
N ARG A 352 2.88 -26.24 23.65
CA ARG A 352 1.68 -26.92 23.14
C ARG A 352 1.01 -26.04 22.11
N GLU A 353 0.82 -26.59 20.91
CA GLU A 353 -0.11 -26.00 19.93
C GLU A 353 -1.53 -26.42 20.30
N ILE A 354 -2.48 -25.52 20.14
CA ILE A 354 -3.92 -25.75 20.32
C ILE A 354 -4.66 -25.36 19.04
N ASP A 355 -5.61 -26.21 18.62
CA ASP A 355 -6.45 -25.97 17.46
C ASP A 355 -7.72 -25.21 17.88
N GLU A 356 -8.46 -24.69 16.90
CA GLU A 356 -9.70 -23.95 17.16
C GLU A 356 -10.71 -24.85 17.89
N LEU A 357 -11.26 -24.36 19.01
CA LEU A 357 -12.20 -25.06 19.89
C LEU A 357 -11.64 -26.30 20.61
N ASP A 358 -10.34 -26.59 20.50
CA ASP A 358 -9.69 -27.57 21.38
C ASP A 358 -9.60 -27.03 22.81
N ALA A 359 -9.56 -27.95 23.78
CA ALA A 359 -9.49 -27.66 25.20
C ALA A 359 -8.24 -28.26 25.88
N ILE A 360 -7.77 -27.59 26.94
CA ILE A 360 -6.76 -28.07 27.87
C ILE A 360 -7.41 -28.21 29.23
N ASP A 361 -7.47 -29.43 29.75
CA ASP A 361 -7.97 -29.70 31.09
C ASP A 361 -7.05 -29.08 32.16
N LEU A 362 -7.66 -28.41 33.13
CA LEU A 362 -7.03 -27.87 34.33
C LEU A 362 -7.55 -28.62 35.57
N PRO A 363 -6.82 -28.60 36.70
CA PRO A 363 -7.30 -29.20 37.96
C PRO A 363 -8.68 -28.70 38.41
N ASP A 364 -8.98 -27.44 38.12
CA ASP A 364 -10.17 -26.71 38.55
C ASP A 364 -11.00 -26.14 37.37
N GLY A 365 -10.78 -26.64 36.15
CA GLY A 365 -11.53 -26.22 34.96
C GLY A 365 -10.84 -26.55 33.63
N GLU A 366 -10.81 -25.60 32.68
CA GLU A 366 -10.20 -25.79 31.36
C GLU A 366 -9.84 -24.46 30.67
N ILE A 367 -9.01 -24.55 29.63
CA ILE A 367 -8.71 -23.46 28.67
C ILE A 367 -9.20 -23.92 27.31
N VAL A 368 -10.06 -23.14 26.66
CA VAL A 368 -10.55 -23.41 25.30
C VAL A 368 -10.01 -22.35 24.34
N SER A 369 -9.45 -22.78 23.21
CA SER A 369 -9.05 -21.89 22.12
C SER A 369 -10.27 -21.49 21.28
N LEU A 370 -10.37 -20.21 20.92
CA LEU A 370 -11.45 -19.69 20.09
C LEU A 370 -10.88 -19.15 18.78
N PRO A 371 -11.51 -19.42 17.63
CA PRO A 371 -11.13 -18.77 16.37
C PRO A 371 -11.31 -17.25 16.45
N VAL A 372 -10.39 -16.52 15.81
CA VAL A 372 -10.39 -15.06 15.72
C VAL A 372 -10.35 -14.63 14.25
N LEU A 373 -11.14 -13.61 13.91
CA LEU A 373 -11.20 -13.04 12.57
C LEU A 373 -10.56 -11.64 12.56
N GLY A 374 -9.99 -11.28 11.40
CA GLY A 374 -9.42 -9.95 11.13
C GLY A 374 -8.03 -9.71 11.70
N GLU A 375 -7.66 -8.43 11.75
CA GLU A 375 -6.44 -7.87 12.35
C GLU A 375 -5.09 -8.33 11.74
N HIS A 376 -5.08 -9.33 10.86
CA HIS A 376 -3.87 -9.82 10.20
C HIS A 376 -3.79 -9.41 8.72
N GLY A 377 -4.46 -8.30 8.36
CA GLY A 377 -4.45 -7.73 7.01
C GLY A 377 -4.84 -8.72 5.92
N ASP A 378 -5.80 -9.60 6.15
CA ASP A 378 -6.26 -10.65 5.23
C ASP A 378 -5.16 -11.63 4.77
N LEU A 379 -4.05 -11.72 5.50
CA LEU A 379 -3.05 -12.75 5.27
C LEU A 379 -3.53 -14.10 5.80
N ASN A 380 -3.11 -15.16 5.12
CA ASN A 380 -3.43 -16.53 5.49
C ASN A 380 -2.55 -16.96 6.68
N ILE A 381 -2.88 -16.46 7.87
CA ILE A 381 -2.20 -16.72 9.14
C ILE A 381 -3.15 -17.51 10.03
N GLY A 382 -2.81 -18.76 10.35
CA GLY A 382 -3.58 -19.63 11.24
C GLY A 382 -3.26 -19.41 12.71
N ALA A 383 -2.04 -18.95 13.04
CA ALA A 383 -1.58 -18.82 14.42
C ALA A 383 -2.17 -17.60 15.16
N LYS A 384 -3.50 -17.54 15.27
CA LYS A 384 -4.26 -16.57 16.05
C LYS A 384 -5.46 -17.21 16.75
N SER A 385 -5.65 -16.90 18.02
CA SER A 385 -6.74 -17.42 18.85
C SER A 385 -7.04 -16.48 20.00
N ALA A 386 -8.32 -16.41 20.38
CA ALA A 386 -8.73 -15.91 21.68
C ALA A 386 -8.81 -17.09 22.67
N TYR A 387 -8.86 -16.81 23.97
CA TYR A 387 -8.95 -17.86 24.98
C TYR A 387 -10.18 -17.70 25.87
N TRP A 388 -10.93 -18.79 25.99
CA TRP A 388 -12.03 -18.93 26.95
C TRP A 388 -11.55 -19.79 28.11
N ILE A 389 -11.33 -19.16 29.27
CA ILE A 389 -10.78 -19.81 30.46
C ILE A 389 -11.91 -20.04 31.45
N ARG A 390 -12.17 -21.31 31.78
CA ARG A 390 -13.16 -21.70 32.80
C ARG A 390 -12.42 -22.23 34.01
N VAL A 391 -12.56 -21.60 35.18
CA VAL A 391 -11.90 -22.04 36.43
C VAL A 391 -12.81 -21.80 37.63
N LEU A 392 -12.94 -22.79 38.53
CA LEU A 392 -13.81 -22.72 39.73
C LEU A 392 -15.26 -22.28 39.42
N GLY A 393 -15.78 -22.69 38.26
CA GLY A 393 -17.12 -22.35 37.79
C GLY A 393 -17.29 -20.91 37.27
N ARG A 394 -16.18 -20.18 37.07
CA ARG A 394 -16.14 -18.84 36.45
C ARG A 394 -15.59 -18.91 35.04
N SER A 395 -15.98 -17.96 34.21
CA SER A 395 -15.73 -17.92 32.78
C SER A 395 -15.13 -16.57 32.38
N ILE A 396 -13.90 -16.57 31.87
CA ILE A 396 -13.15 -15.38 31.48
C ILE A 396 -12.74 -15.52 30.02
N VAL A 397 -12.99 -14.49 29.20
CA VAL A 397 -12.58 -14.46 27.78
C VAL A 397 -11.54 -13.39 27.57
N CYS A 398 -10.37 -13.77 27.07
CA CYS A 398 -9.34 -12.87 26.58
C CYS A 398 -9.38 -12.88 25.06
N ALA A 399 -9.94 -11.82 24.45
CA ALA A 399 -10.21 -11.77 23.02
C ALA A 399 -9.08 -11.18 22.18
N ALA A 400 -8.06 -10.59 22.82
CA ALA A 400 -7.01 -9.78 22.19
C ALA A 400 -7.64 -8.82 21.15
N ASP A 401 -7.04 -8.73 19.98
CA ASP A 401 -7.43 -7.78 18.92
C ASP A 401 -8.50 -8.34 17.99
N SER A 402 -9.34 -9.23 18.53
CA SER A 402 -10.50 -9.77 17.84
C SER A 402 -11.30 -8.69 17.13
N ASN A 403 -11.41 -8.83 15.81
CA ASN A 403 -12.16 -7.90 14.97
C ASN A 403 -13.48 -8.56 14.57
N SER A 404 -14.61 -8.03 15.05
CA SER A 404 -15.96 -8.59 14.83
C SER A 404 -16.44 -8.46 13.38
N ILE A 405 -15.80 -9.18 12.47
CA ILE A 405 -16.15 -9.21 11.04
C ILE A 405 -17.46 -9.98 10.83
N ASP A 406 -17.65 -11.09 11.55
CA ASP A 406 -18.90 -11.87 11.58
C ASP A 406 -19.33 -12.13 13.03
N ASP A 407 -20.41 -11.46 13.45
CA ASP A 407 -20.94 -11.54 14.81
C ASP A 407 -21.61 -12.88 15.12
N ARG A 408 -22.00 -13.66 14.09
CA ARG A 408 -22.57 -15.01 14.30
C ARG A 408 -21.56 -15.96 14.91
N LEU A 409 -20.27 -15.77 14.65
CA LEU A 409 -19.21 -16.55 15.27
C LEU A 409 -19.31 -16.53 16.80
N TYR A 410 -19.50 -15.33 17.37
CA TYR A 410 -19.62 -15.14 18.81
C TYR A 410 -20.94 -15.69 19.36
N ALA A 411 -22.02 -15.64 18.59
CA ALA A 411 -23.28 -16.28 18.98
C ALA A 411 -23.12 -17.82 19.09
N HIS A 412 -22.32 -18.43 18.20
CA HIS A 412 -21.96 -19.85 18.31
C HIS A 412 -21.12 -20.14 19.55
N PHE A 413 -20.15 -19.29 19.89
CA PHE A 413 -19.40 -19.44 21.15
C PHE A 413 -20.32 -19.40 22.37
N ARG A 414 -21.27 -18.46 22.40
CA ARG A 414 -22.27 -18.39 23.47
C ARG A 414 -23.10 -19.68 23.57
N GLN A 415 -23.51 -20.23 22.44
CA GLN A 415 -24.28 -21.48 22.41
C GLN A 415 -23.47 -22.68 22.93
N LEU A 416 -22.18 -22.75 22.59
CA LEU A 416 -21.30 -23.86 22.93
C LEU A 416 -20.75 -23.78 24.37
N LEU A 417 -20.33 -22.59 24.79
CA LEU A 417 -19.54 -22.37 26.01
C LEU A 417 -20.29 -21.61 27.10
N GLY A 418 -21.46 -21.06 26.79
CA GLY A 418 -22.30 -20.31 27.71
C GLY A 418 -21.96 -18.82 27.72
N ARG A 419 -22.18 -18.16 28.86
CA ARG A 419 -21.96 -16.72 29.02
C ARG A 419 -20.66 -16.47 29.79
N PRO A 420 -19.83 -15.50 29.38
CA PRO A 420 -18.65 -15.14 30.15
C PRO A 420 -19.00 -14.23 31.35
N ASP A 421 -18.34 -14.44 32.48
CA ASP A 421 -18.38 -13.51 33.60
C ASP A 421 -17.61 -12.24 33.23
N LEU A 422 -16.39 -12.39 32.69
CA LEU A 422 -15.52 -11.29 32.27
C LEU A 422 -15.11 -11.44 30.79
N LEU A 423 -15.20 -10.36 30.03
CA LEU A 423 -14.69 -10.25 28.66
C LEU A 423 -13.63 -9.14 28.58
N PHE A 424 -12.42 -9.48 28.10
CA PHE A 424 -11.39 -8.51 27.73
C PHE A 424 -11.33 -8.41 26.20
N ILE A 425 -11.45 -7.20 25.67
CA ILE A 425 -11.50 -6.94 24.22
C ILE A 425 -10.56 -5.81 23.80
N GLY A 426 -9.74 -6.07 22.79
CA GLY A 426 -8.85 -5.10 22.15
C GLY A 426 -9.64 -4.15 21.26
N MET A 427 -9.33 -2.85 21.34
CA MET A 427 -10.00 -1.82 20.55
C MET A 427 -9.02 -0.87 19.84
N GLU A 428 -7.85 -1.36 19.48
CA GLU A 428 -6.91 -0.63 18.61
C GLU A 428 -7.43 -0.62 17.16
N CYS A 429 -8.46 0.18 16.93
CA CYS A 429 -9.20 0.23 15.65
C CYS A 429 -8.53 1.11 14.57
N ASP A 430 -7.27 1.50 14.78
CA ASP A 430 -6.47 2.30 13.85
C ASP A 430 -5.07 1.70 13.65
N GLY A 431 -5.01 0.37 13.53
CA GLY A 431 -3.77 -0.38 13.45
C GLY A 431 -2.99 -0.11 12.17
N ALA A 432 -1.71 -0.47 12.15
CA ALA A 432 -0.82 -0.18 11.04
C ALA A 432 -1.25 -0.89 9.73
N PRO A 433 -0.84 -0.40 8.55
CA PRO A 433 -0.90 -1.19 7.32
C PRO A 433 -0.21 -2.54 7.51
N PHE A 434 -0.75 -3.63 6.96
CA PHE A 434 -0.15 -4.96 7.14
C PHE A 434 1.30 -5.06 6.63
N THR A 435 1.66 -4.24 5.64
CA THR A 435 3.02 -4.13 5.10
C THR A 435 4.03 -3.62 6.12
N TRP A 436 3.57 -2.93 7.17
CA TRP A 436 4.41 -2.47 8.27
C TRP A 436 5.09 -3.67 8.96
N SER A 437 4.29 -4.64 9.37
CA SER A 437 4.79 -5.85 10.03
C SER A 437 5.29 -6.88 9.02
N TYR A 438 4.52 -7.14 7.96
CA TYR A 438 4.73 -8.29 7.07
C TYR A 438 5.48 -7.96 5.77
N GLY A 439 5.70 -6.68 5.45
CA GLY A 439 6.27 -6.23 4.18
C GLY A 439 7.56 -6.97 3.77
N PRO A 440 8.56 -7.12 4.66
CA PRO A 440 9.83 -7.78 4.33
C PRO A 440 9.69 -9.24 3.84
N ILE A 441 8.66 -9.96 4.27
CA ILE A 441 8.45 -11.38 3.91
C ILE A 441 7.49 -11.56 2.72
N LEU A 442 6.95 -10.47 2.15
CA LEU A 442 6.14 -10.56 0.94
C LEU A 442 7.04 -10.82 -0.29
N PRO A 443 6.53 -11.56 -1.30
CA PRO A 443 7.30 -11.87 -2.51
C PRO A 443 7.46 -10.64 -3.40
N THR A 444 6.53 -9.69 -3.35
CA THR A 444 6.51 -8.48 -4.17
C THR A 444 6.12 -7.27 -3.33
N PRO A 445 6.63 -6.06 -3.66
CA PRO A 445 6.15 -4.82 -3.07
C PRO A 445 4.63 -4.67 -3.21
N VAL A 446 4.00 -4.06 -2.21
CA VAL A 446 2.55 -3.84 -2.18
C VAL A 446 2.27 -2.35 -2.40
N PRO A 447 1.45 -1.99 -3.42
CA PRO A 447 1.06 -0.60 -3.63
C PRO A 447 0.40 0.02 -2.39
N GLN A 448 0.68 1.30 -2.11
CA GLN A 448 0.14 1.99 -0.94
C GLN A 448 -1.40 1.90 -0.83
N ARG A 449 -2.13 1.90 -1.95
CA ARG A 449 -3.60 1.75 -1.95
C ARG A 449 -4.04 0.43 -1.30
N ILE A 450 -3.36 -0.67 -1.63
CA ILE A 450 -3.63 -1.99 -1.06
C ILE A 450 -3.20 -2.02 0.41
N ALA A 451 -2.01 -1.50 0.72
CA ALA A 451 -1.51 -1.40 2.10
C ALA A 451 -2.45 -0.58 3.00
N LYS A 452 -3.01 0.54 2.51
CA LYS A 452 -3.99 1.37 3.24
C LYS A 452 -5.33 0.65 3.46
N SER A 453 -5.74 -0.23 2.54
CA SER A 453 -7.00 -0.99 2.64
C SER A 453 -6.92 -2.22 3.54
N ARG A 454 -5.72 -2.79 3.72
CA ARG A 454 -5.47 -4.00 4.51
C ARG A 454 -4.69 -3.61 5.76
N ARG A 455 -5.39 -3.48 6.88
CA ARG A 455 -4.83 -2.98 8.13
C ARG A 455 -4.85 -4.02 9.24
N LEU A 456 -4.03 -3.79 10.24
CA LEU A 456 -3.97 -4.58 11.47
C LEU A 456 -4.93 -4.01 12.52
N ASP A 457 -6.17 -3.73 12.10
CA ASP A 457 -7.16 -3.09 12.97
C ASP A 457 -7.80 -4.12 13.91
N GLY A 458 -7.90 -3.76 15.19
CA GLY A 458 -8.82 -4.37 16.15
C GLY A 458 -10.26 -3.88 15.98
N SER A 459 -11.11 -4.14 16.99
CA SER A 459 -12.52 -3.72 16.94
C SER A 459 -12.71 -2.22 17.24
N ASP A 460 -13.51 -1.54 16.43
CA ASP A 460 -14.09 -0.24 16.82
C ASP A 460 -15.29 -0.43 17.78
N ALA A 461 -15.92 0.69 18.18
CA ALA A 461 -17.04 0.67 19.11
C ALA A 461 -18.21 -0.19 18.63
N GLU A 462 -18.56 -0.11 17.34
CA GLU A 462 -19.70 -0.83 16.79
C GLU A 462 -19.41 -2.34 16.77
N ARG A 463 -18.23 -2.72 16.28
CA ARG A 463 -17.79 -4.12 16.22
C ARG A 463 -17.67 -4.75 17.61
N ALA A 464 -17.10 -4.02 18.57
CA ALA A 464 -17.00 -4.48 19.95
C ALA A 464 -18.39 -4.67 20.60
N LEU A 465 -19.34 -3.76 20.36
CA LEU A 465 -20.71 -3.90 20.89
C LEU A 465 -21.43 -5.12 20.31
N ARG A 466 -21.20 -5.48 19.04
CA ARG A 466 -21.74 -6.72 18.45
C ARG A 466 -21.23 -7.98 19.16
N ILE A 467 -19.95 -8.00 19.58
CA ILE A 467 -19.39 -9.09 20.38
C ILE A 467 -20.08 -9.16 21.74
N VAL A 468 -20.25 -8.01 22.40
CA VAL A 468 -20.96 -7.91 23.68
C VAL A 468 -22.40 -8.42 23.55
N ASP A 469 -23.12 -8.02 22.51
CA ASP A 469 -24.51 -8.43 22.28
C ASP A 469 -24.61 -9.94 21.99
N ALA A 470 -23.67 -10.49 21.22
CA ALA A 470 -23.62 -11.91 20.89
C ALA A 470 -23.25 -12.79 22.11
N LEU A 471 -22.26 -12.39 22.90
CA LEU A 471 -21.76 -13.17 24.06
C LEU A 471 -22.56 -12.95 25.34
N ASP A 472 -23.14 -11.76 25.53
CA ASP A 472 -23.87 -11.33 26.73
C ASP A 472 -23.04 -11.52 28.02
N PRO A 473 -21.86 -10.87 28.11
CA PRO A 473 -20.97 -10.95 29.28
C PRO A 473 -21.61 -10.31 30.52
N SER A 474 -21.10 -10.65 31.71
CA SER A 474 -21.51 -9.96 32.95
C SER A 474 -20.75 -8.64 33.15
N ALA A 475 -19.48 -8.58 32.72
CA ALA A 475 -18.67 -7.36 32.65
C ALA A 475 -17.72 -7.42 31.44
N VAL A 476 -17.37 -6.25 30.90
CA VAL A 476 -16.51 -6.15 29.71
C VAL A 476 -15.50 -5.01 29.84
N TYR A 477 -14.23 -5.28 29.60
CA TYR A 477 -13.16 -4.28 29.72
C TYR A 477 -12.37 -4.17 28.42
N VAL A 478 -12.10 -2.93 28.03
CA VAL A 478 -11.23 -2.64 26.90
C VAL A 478 -9.79 -2.75 27.37
N TYR A 479 -9.00 -3.57 26.68
CA TYR A 479 -7.56 -3.74 26.89
C TYR A 479 -6.82 -3.70 25.54
N ALA A 480 -5.56 -4.12 25.48
CA ALA A 480 -4.75 -4.21 24.26
C ALA A 480 -4.69 -2.91 23.43
N MET A 481 -4.74 -1.76 24.10
CA MET A 481 -4.61 -0.45 23.43
C MET A 481 -3.13 -0.11 23.22
N GLY A 482 -2.24 -0.56 24.09
CA GLY A 482 -0.83 -0.17 24.03
C GLY A 482 -0.58 1.30 24.40
N GLY A 483 -1.48 1.87 25.23
CA GLY A 483 -1.31 3.19 25.82
C GLY A 483 -0.33 3.23 27.01
N GLU A 484 0.17 2.08 27.44
CA GLU A 484 1.18 1.96 28.47
C GLU A 484 2.54 2.51 27.98
N PRO A 485 3.22 3.40 28.75
CA PRO A 485 4.46 4.04 28.30
C PRO A 485 5.60 3.02 28.13
N TRP A 486 5.59 1.94 28.90
CA TRP A 486 6.56 0.84 28.78
C TRP A 486 6.39 -0.01 27.51
N LEU A 487 5.43 0.31 26.63
CA LEU A 487 5.26 -0.34 25.33
C LEU A 487 5.66 0.54 24.13
N THR A 488 5.82 1.84 24.35
CA THR A 488 6.11 2.82 23.27
C THR A 488 7.36 2.49 22.45
N PHE A 489 8.34 1.83 23.06
CA PHE A 489 9.56 1.36 22.40
C PHE A 489 9.32 0.33 21.28
N ILE A 490 8.15 -0.33 21.24
CA ILE A 490 7.76 -1.31 20.20
C ILE A 490 6.59 -0.84 19.35
N THR A 491 5.67 -0.04 19.89
CA THR A 491 4.47 0.40 19.15
C THR A 491 4.55 1.83 18.64
N SER A 492 5.41 2.67 19.22
CA SER A 492 5.44 4.14 19.03
C SER A 492 4.13 4.89 19.32
N ILE A 493 3.13 4.21 19.88
CA ILE A 493 1.79 4.76 20.11
C ILE A 493 1.84 5.80 21.23
N ALA A 494 1.33 7.00 20.94
CA ALA A 494 1.12 8.07 21.90
C ALA A 494 -0.26 8.68 21.71
N TYR A 495 -1.24 8.20 22.49
CA TYR A 495 -2.61 8.65 22.32
C TYR A 495 -2.87 10.07 22.83
N THR A 496 -3.80 10.72 22.15
CA THR A 496 -4.49 11.95 22.57
C THR A 496 -5.97 11.65 22.80
N GLU A 497 -6.68 12.53 23.50
CA GLU A 497 -8.15 12.39 23.70
C GLU A 497 -8.93 12.32 22.38
N THR A 498 -8.36 12.86 21.30
CA THR A 498 -8.93 12.86 19.94
C THR A 498 -8.52 11.67 19.09
N SER A 499 -7.61 10.81 19.58
CA SER A 499 -7.17 9.63 18.84
C SER A 499 -8.35 8.69 18.60
N ARG A 500 -8.47 8.17 17.39
CA ARG A 500 -9.62 7.35 16.97
C ARG A 500 -9.87 6.15 17.90
N PRO A 501 -8.85 5.37 18.34
CA PRO A 501 -9.04 4.28 19.30
C PRO A 501 -9.59 4.75 20.65
N ILE A 502 -9.15 5.92 21.14
CA ILE A 502 -9.63 6.53 22.41
C ILE A 502 -11.09 6.97 22.28
N VAL A 503 -11.46 7.63 21.18
CA VAL A 503 -12.83 8.07 20.92
C VAL A 503 -13.77 6.87 20.79
N ALA A 504 -13.36 5.84 20.05
CA ALA A 504 -14.13 4.62 19.88
C ALA A 504 -14.34 3.89 21.21
N SER A 505 -13.27 3.69 21.99
CA SER A 505 -13.39 2.98 23.26
C SER A 505 -14.18 3.78 24.32
N ASN A 506 -14.15 5.12 24.29
CA ASN A 506 -15.05 5.93 25.14
C ASN A 506 -16.53 5.66 24.81
N ARG A 507 -16.91 5.70 23.53
CA ARG A 507 -18.29 5.43 23.08
C ARG A 507 -18.75 4.02 23.47
N PHE A 508 -17.85 3.05 23.34
CA PHE A 508 -18.11 1.67 23.73
C PHE A 508 -18.40 1.53 25.23
N VAL A 509 -17.56 2.13 26.08
CA VAL A 509 -17.73 2.09 27.54
C VAL A 509 -19.04 2.77 27.95
N GLU A 510 -19.34 3.95 27.38
CA GLU A 510 -20.61 4.65 27.62
C GLU A 510 -21.81 3.77 27.24
N ALA A 511 -21.80 3.16 26.06
CA ALA A 511 -22.86 2.25 25.61
C ALA A 511 -23.01 1.01 26.51
N CYS A 512 -21.91 0.49 27.06
CA CYS A 512 -21.95 -0.61 28.02
C CYS A 512 -22.61 -0.18 29.34
N HIS A 513 -22.28 1.01 29.86
CA HIS A 513 -22.91 1.56 31.06
C HIS A 513 -24.41 1.79 30.88
N GLU A 514 -24.84 2.29 29.71
CA GLU A 514 -26.27 2.44 29.37
C GLU A 514 -27.02 1.10 29.39
N ARG A 515 -26.33 -0.01 29.10
CA ARG A 515 -26.86 -1.38 29.17
C ARG A 515 -26.75 -2.01 30.57
N GLY A 516 -26.21 -1.27 31.54
CA GLY A 516 -26.01 -1.75 32.91
C GLY A 516 -24.85 -2.73 33.09
N LEU A 517 -23.91 -2.77 32.13
CA LEU A 517 -22.70 -3.60 32.22
C LEU A 517 -21.57 -2.84 32.94
N ASP A 518 -20.81 -3.52 33.79
CA ASP A 518 -19.56 -2.97 34.31
C ASP A 518 -18.51 -2.95 33.19
N SER A 519 -17.97 -1.77 32.91
CA SER A 519 -17.02 -1.56 31.82
C SER A 519 -16.08 -0.39 32.06
N ALA A 520 -14.85 -0.53 31.57
CA ALA A 520 -13.83 0.52 31.54
C ALA A 520 -12.77 0.21 30.47
N ARG A 521 -12.08 1.25 30.00
CA ARG A 521 -10.79 1.10 29.31
C ARG A 521 -9.68 1.02 30.35
N LEU A 522 -8.96 -0.09 30.38
CA LEU A 522 -7.92 -0.36 31.36
C LEU A 522 -6.62 0.36 30.99
N LEU A 523 -5.89 0.82 32.00
CA LEU A 523 -4.55 1.39 31.89
C LEU A 523 -3.81 1.10 33.20
N GLY A 524 -2.57 0.61 33.10
CA GLY A 524 -1.79 0.20 34.26
C GLY A 524 -2.29 -1.09 34.89
N ARG A 525 -2.53 -1.10 36.21
CA ARG A 525 -2.98 -2.28 36.94
C ARG A 525 -4.48 -2.25 37.25
N ARG A 526 -5.15 -3.40 37.15
CA ARG A 526 -6.51 -3.60 37.70
C ARG A 526 -6.67 -5.02 38.24
N ASP A 527 -7.23 -5.15 39.45
CA ASP A 527 -7.50 -6.44 40.08
C ASP A 527 -9.01 -6.73 40.12
N PHE A 528 -9.37 -7.96 39.78
CA PHE A 528 -10.72 -8.51 39.86
C PHE A 528 -10.73 -9.75 40.76
N HIS A 529 -11.73 -9.85 41.63
CA HIS A 529 -11.91 -10.98 42.53
C HIS A 529 -13.28 -11.61 42.30
N LEU A 530 -13.29 -12.84 41.78
CA LEU A 530 -14.50 -13.60 41.55
C LEU A 530 -14.64 -14.69 42.61
N THR A 531 -15.79 -14.73 43.28
CA THR A 531 -16.12 -15.82 44.21
C THR A 531 -16.31 -17.12 43.44
N PRO A 532 -15.96 -18.31 43.98
CA PRO A 532 -16.25 -19.57 43.32
C PRO A 532 -17.74 -19.70 42.94
N GLY A 533 -18.04 -20.30 41.79
CA GLY A 533 -19.42 -20.56 41.38
C GLY A 533 -20.09 -21.59 42.29
N ASN A 534 -21.40 -21.45 42.54
CA ASN A 534 -22.17 -22.48 43.26
C ASN A 534 -22.24 -23.74 42.39
N GLY A 535 -21.47 -24.76 42.76
CA GLY A 535 -21.06 -25.88 41.91
C GLY A 535 -22.15 -26.53 41.04
N THR A 536 -21.80 -26.75 39.79
CA THR A 536 -21.66 -28.10 39.23
C THR A 536 -20.32 -28.12 38.52
N THR A 537 -19.59 -29.23 38.57
CA THR A 537 -18.52 -29.53 37.60
C THR A 537 -19.04 -29.09 36.24
N ALA A 538 -18.36 -28.14 35.59
CA ALA A 538 -18.70 -27.74 34.24
C ALA A 538 -18.93 -29.03 33.45
N PRO A 539 -20.04 -29.18 32.68
CA PRO A 539 -20.10 -30.27 31.74
C PRO A 539 -18.83 -30.15 30.90
N SER A 540 -17.94 -31.14 31.02
CA SER A 540 -16.95 -31.44 29.98
C SER A 540 -17.72 -31.30 28.69
N ALA A 541 -17.24 -30.43 27.79
CA ALA A 541 -17.89 -30.21 26.51
C ALA A 541 -18.34 -31.58 25.99
N ALA A 542 -19.67 -31.75 25.79
CA ALA A 542 -20.20 -33.03 25.35
C ALA A 542 -19.32 -33.49 24.18
N PRO A 543 -18.79 -34.73 24.19
CA PRO A 543 -17.86 -35.16 23.16
C PRO A 543 -18.51 -34.83 21.82
N LEU A 544 -17.79 -34.04 21.00
CA LEU A 544 -18.18 -33.74 19.63
C LEU A 544 -18.72 -35.04 19.02
N PRO A 545 -19.89 -35.03 18.35
CA PRO A 545 -20.42 -36.23 17.72
C PRO A 545 -19.28 -36.88 16.92
N ALA A 546 -19.06 -38.17 17.17
CA ALA A 546 -17.93 -38.92 16.65
C ALA A 546 -17.71 -38.58 15.16
N ARG A 547 -16.45 -38.32 14.79
CA ARG A 547 -16.02 -38.08 13.39
C ARG A 547 -16.88 -38.91 12.45
N LEU A 548 -17.58 -38.24 11.53
CA LEU A 548 -18.26 -38.90 10.42
C LEU A 548 -17.26 -39.84 9.76
N ASP A 549 -17.65 -41.12 9.68
CA ASP A 549 -16.88 -42.18 9.05
C ASP A 549 -16.54 -41.75 7.61
N PRO A 550 -15.24 -41.69 7.22
CA PRO A 550 -14.84 -41.24 5.89
C PRO A 550 -15.27 -42.17 4.75
N ASN A 551 -15.94 -43.30 5.04
CA ASN A 551 -16.39 -44.28 4.04
C ASN A 551 -17.88 -44.23 3.67
N LEU A 552 -18.62 -43.15 3.99
CA LEU A 552 -19.98 -43.00 3.46
C LEU A 552 -19.95 -42.48 2.01
N GLU A 553 -19.91 -43.42 1.08
CA GLU A 553 -20.15 -43.18 -0.36
C GLU A 553 -21.52 -42.52 -0.58
N ALA A 554 -21.51 -41.25 -0.99
CA ALA A 554 -22.71 -40.54 -1.41
C ALA A 554 -23.13 -41.02 -2.82
N SER A 555 -24.19 -41.83 -2.89
CA SER A 555 -24.92 -42.04 -4.14
C SER A 555 -25.74 -40.78 -4.49
N PRO A 556 -25.67 -40.26 -5.73
CA PRO A 556 -26.41 -39.06 -6.11
C PRO A 556 -27.86 -39.44 -6.43
N GLN A 557 -28.83 -38.80 -5.77
CA GLN A 557 -30.19 -38.71 -6.28
C GLN A 557 -30.59 -37.25 -6.52
N PRO A 558 -31.34 -36.98 -7.61
CA PRO A 558 -31.61 -35.63 -8.08
C PRO A 558 -32.83 -35.06 -7.36
N VAL A 559 -32.79 -33.78 -6.99
CA VAL A 559 -33.97 -33.07 -6.48
C VAL A 559 -34.29 -31.87 -7.35
N ALA A 560 -35.55 -31.86 -7.74
CA ALA A 560 -36.20 -31.03 -8.74
C ALA A 560 -36.30 -29.55 -8.35
N ALA A 561 -36.39 -28.73 -9.40
CA ALA A 561 -36.71 -27.31 -9.35
C ALA A 561 -38.05 -27.04 -8.62
N SER A 562 -38.02 -26.11 -7.68
CA SER A 562 -39.22 -25.53 -7.08
C SER A 562 -39.16 -24.01 -7.15
N LYS A 563 -40.30 -23.46 -7.60
CA LYS A 563 -40.57 -22.07 -7.96
C LYS A 563 -40.45 -21.10 -6.77
N ARG A 564 -39.94 -19.90 -7.05
CA ARG A 564 -40.10 -18.70 -6.19
C ARG A 564 -41.54 -18.17 -6.27
N PRO A 565 -42.09 -17.62 -5.18
CA PRO A 565 -43.11 -16.60 -5.24
C PRO A 565 -42.53 -15.19 -5.00
N SER A 566 -43.21 -14.24 -5.61
CA SER A 566 -42.94 -12.81 -5.75
C SER A 566 -43.39 -11.96 -4.55
N GLU A 567 -42.77 -10.77 -4.48
CA GLU A 567 -43.27 -9.49 -3.93
C GLU A 567 -43.61 -9.35 -2.44
N THR A 568 -42.95 -8.40 -1.77
CA THR A 568 -43.53 -7.08 -1.45
C THR A 568 -42.43 -6.10 -1.00
N ALA A 569 -42.47 -4.90 -1.57
CA ALA A 569 -41.73 -3.74 -1.11
C ALA A 569 -42.67 -2.83 -0.31
N SER A 570 -42.19 -2.24 0.81
CA SER A 570 -42.64 -0.93 1.28
C SER A 570 -41.78 -0.40 2.44
N ALA A 571 -41.01 0.63 2.12
CA ALA A 571 -40.77 1.88 2.86
C ALA A 571 -40.42 1.89 4.36
N VAL A 572 -39.21 2.37 4.66
CA VAL A 572 -38.96 3.33 5.74
C VAL A 572 -38.02 4.42 5.21
N SER A 573 -38.54 5.63 5.02
CA SER A 573 -37.77 6.85 4.80
C SER A 573 -37.34 7.43 6.14
N ALA A 574 -36.09 7.86 6.30
CA ALA A 574 -35.67 8.73 7.40
C ALA A 574 -34.67 9.81 6.93
N ARG A 575 -35.20 11.05 6.87
CA ARG A 575 -34.60 12.37 7.15
C ARG A 575 -33.06 12.52 7.06
N ARG A 576 -32.60 13.34 6.10
CA ARG A 576 -31.24 13.93 6.07
C ARG A 576 -31.25 15.33 6.68
N ASP A 577 -30.26 15.60 7.53
CA ASP A 577 -30.11 16.84 8.30
C ASP A 577 -29.72 18.06 7.46
N GLY A 578 -30.45 19.18 7.64
CA GLY A 578 -30.29 20.44 6.90
C GLY A 578 -29.05 21.29 7.23
N LYS A 579 -28.07 20.77 7.97
CA LYS A 579 -26.80 21.47 8.26
C LYS A 579 -25.71 21.23 7.19
N GLY A 580 -25.64 20.03 6.61
CA GLY A 580 -24.64 19.70 5.59
C GLY A 580 -24.84 20.45 4.27
N GLN A 581 -26.09 20.60 3.84
CA GLN A 581 -26.44 21.32 2.61
C GLN A 581 -26.08 22.82 2.68
N LYS A 582 -26.17 23.44 3.85
CA LYS A 582 -25.82 24.87 4.02
C LYS A 582 -24.32 25.13 3.90
N LEU A 583 -23.48 24.20 4.39
CA LEU A 583 -22.03 24.30 4.27
C LEU A 583 -21.57 24.11 2.82
N THR A 584 -22.10 23.11 2.14
CA THR A 584 -21.79 22.85 0.73
C THR A 584 -22.22 24.01 -0.16
N ALA A 585 -23.39 24.60 0.09
CA ALA A 585 -23.85 25.80 -0.61
C ALA A 585 -22.95 27.02 -0.34
N LEU A 586 -22.53 27.23 0.92
CA LEU A 586 -21.61 28.31 1.27
C LEU A 586 -20.24 28.15 0.59
N LEU A 587 -19.68 26.94 0.56
CA LEU A 587 -18.38 26.68 -0.08
C LEU A 587 -18.46 26.90 -1.61
N ALA A 588 -19.55 26.45 -2.24
CA ALA A 588 -19.79 26.70 -3.66
C ALA A 588 -20.01 28.20 -3.96
N GLU A 589 -20.72 28.93 -3.11
CA GLU A 589 -20.92 30.38 -3.26
C GLU A 589 -19.59 31.14 -3.12
N LEU A 590 -18.73 30.76 -2.16
CA LEU A 590 -17.41 31.37 -1.99
C LEU A 590 -16.47 31.07 -3.15
N GLU A 591 -16.48 29.84 -3.67
CA GLU A 591 -15.71 29.43 -4.85
C GLU A 591 -16.15 30.20 -6.10
N SER A 592 -17.46 30.40 -6.28
CA SER A 592 -18.00 31.19 -7.41
C SER A 592 -17.62 32.69 -7.36
N LEU A 593 -17.25 33.19 -6.17
CA LEU A 593 -16.81 34.57 -5.96
C LEU A 593 -15.27 34.70 -5.89
N ASP A 594 -14.55 33.62 -6.24
CA ASP A 594 -13.09 33.47 -6.15
C ASP A 594 -12.54 33.80 -4.74
N VAL A 595 -13.32 33.45 -3.71
CA VAL A 595 -12.93 33.60 -2.31
C VAL A 595 -12.26 32.31 -1.86
N ARG A 596 -10.93 32.36 -1.75
CA ARG A 596 -10.10 31.22 -1.35
C ARG A 596 -9.94 31.14 0.16
N LEU A 597 -10.09 29.93 0.70
CA LEU A 597 -9.99 29.65 2.12
C LEU A 597 -8.72 28.86 2.39
N HIS A 598 -7.93 29.33 3.36
CA HIS A 598 -6.73 28.65 3.80
C HIS A 598 -6.77 28.48 5.33
N VAL A 599 -6.24 27.35 5.79
CA VAL A 599 -6.15 27.06 7.21
C VAL A 599 -4.69 27.15 7.63
N ASP A 600 -4.44 27.98 8.64
CA ASP A 600 -3.16 28.17 9.31
C ASP A 600 -3.37 27.90 10.82
N GLY A 601 -3.04 26.69 11.26
CA GLY A 601 -3.45 26.18 12.58
C GLY A 601 -4.96 26.09 12.73
N GLU A 602 -5.53 26.71 13.79
CA GLU A 602 -6.99 26.81 13.99
C GLU A 602 -7.61 28.10 13.38
N GLN A 603 -6.81 28.90 12.66
CA GLN A 603 -7.27 30.13 12.04
C GLN A 603 -7.63 29.91 10.57
N LEU A 604 -8.86 30.26 10.23
CA LEU A 604 -9.36 30.28 8.86
C LEU A 604 -9.03 31.64 8.25
N LYS A 605 -8.04 31.68 7.35
CA LYS A 605 -7.67 32.85 6.56
C LYS A 605 -8.45 32.83 5.25
N VAL A 606 -8.94 34.00 4.86
CA VAL A 606 -9.81 34.16 3.68
C VAL A 606 -9.15 35.17 2.76
N ASN A 607 -8.82 34.76 1.54
CA ASN A 607 -8.34 35.64 0.49
C ASN A 607 -9.47 35.88 -0.50
N SER A 608 -9.77 37.15 -0.81
CA SER A 608 -10.95 37.51 -1.60
C SER A 608 -10.72 38.75 -2.46
N PRO A 609 -11.36 38.84 -3.65
CA PRO A 609 -11.46 40.08 -4.41
C PRO A 609 -12.13 41.22 -3.60
N LYS A 610 -11.75 42.47 -3.85
CA LYS A 610 -12.20 43.64 -3.08
C LYS A 610 -13.70 43.86 -3.25
N GLY A 611 -14.48 43.61 -2.19
CA GLY A 611 -15.95 43.74 -2.18
C GLY A 611 -16.72 42.43 -2.25
N ALA A 612 -16.05 41.29 -2.49
CA ALA A 612 -16.68 39.97 -2.61
C ALA A 612 -17.21 39.42 -1.27
N LEU A 613 -16.55 39.75 -0.15
CA LEU A 613 -17.02 39.39 1.19
C LEU A 613 -18.06 40.39 1.71
N THR A 614 -19.32 40.10 1.44
CA THR A 614 -20.46 40.76 2.07
C THR A 614 -20.53 40.43 3.58
N ASP A 615 -21.22 41.25 4.37
CA ASP A 615 -21.33 41.00 5.82
C ASP A 615 -22.10 39.70 6.12
N THR A 616 -22.99 39.28 5.21
CA THR A 616 -23.69 37.99 5.28
C THR A 616 -22.73 36.81 5.08
N LEU A 617 -21.83 36.86 4.08
CA LEU A 617 -20.84 35.81 3.85
C LEU A 617 -19.80 35.73 4.98
N LYS A 618 -19.39 36.88 5.55
CA LYS A 618 -18.52 36.91 6.73
C LYS A 618 -19.18 36.24 7.94
N ALA A 619 -20.47 36.46 8.14
CA ALA A 619 -21.22 35.82 9.23
C ALA A 619 -21.33 34.30 9.01
N ALA A 620 -21.64 33.86 7.78
CA ALA A 620 -21.73 32.44 7.43
C ALA A 620 -20.37 31.70 7.54
N LEU A 621 -19.28 32.32 7.09
CA LEU A 621 -17.92 31.82 7.28
C LEU A 621 -17.55 31.67 8.76
N LYS A 622 -18.00 32.60 9.60
CA LYS A 622 -17.78 32.54 11.05
C LYS A 622 -18.62 31.44 11.70
N GLU A 623 -19.87 31.27 11.28
CA GLU A 623 -20.77 30.21 11.76
C GLU A 623 -20.23 28.81 11.41
N HIS A 624 -19.68 28.66 10.21
CA HIS A 624 -19.21 27.37 9.69
C HIS A 624 -17.69 27.14 9.83
N LYS A 625 -16.96 28.06 10.45
CA LYS A 625 -15.49 28.06 10.54
C LYS A 625 -14.89 26.70 10.90
N ALA A 626 -15.40 26.05 11.94
CA ALA A 626 -14.85 24.78 12.44
C ALA A 626 -14.99 23.64 11.43
N ALA A 627 -16.11 23.58 10.70
CA ALA A 627 -16.35 22.55 9.70
C ALA A 627 -15.50 22.75 8.43
N ILE A 628 -15.29 24.02 8.03
CA ILE A 628 -14.41 24.37 6.90
C ILE A 628 -12.95 24.04 7.22
N VAL A 629 -12.49 24.37 8.45
CA VAL A 629 -11.14 24.07 8.91
C VAL A 629 -10.88 22.56 8.88
N ALA A 630 -11.82 21.76 9.38
CA ALA A 630 -11.71 20.30 9.34
C ALA A 630 -11.66 19.74 7.91
N LEU A 631 -12.43 20.30 6.98
CA LEU A 631 -12.49 19.86 5.59
C LEU A 631 -11.16 20.11 4.84
N ILE A 632 -10.59 21.30 5.00
CA ILE A 632 -9.37 21.72 4.29
C ILE A 632 -8.11 21.05 4.88
N SER A 633 -8.09 20.79 6.19
CA SER A 633 -6.97 20.12 6.83
C SER A 633 -6.94 18.61 6.55
N GLY A 634 -8.07 17.98 6.22
CA GLY A 634 -8.15 16.55 5.90
C GLY A 634 -7.75 16.15 4.47
N GLY A 635 -7.46 17.11 3.59
CA GLY A 635 -7.20 16.85 2.16
C GLY A 635 -5.72 16.89 1.72
N ARG A 636 -4.76 17.17 2.62
CA ARG A 636 -3.37 17.50 2.22
C ARG A 636 -2.38 16.34 2.14
N ASP A 637 -2.70 15.12 2.61
CA ASP A 637 -1.71 14.03 2.72
C ASP A 637 -1.62 13.11 1.47
N SER A 638 -1.90 13.61 0.26
CA SER A 638 -1.96 12.79 -0.97
C SER A 638 -0.87 13.03 -2.02
N GLU A 639 0.12 13.88 -1.77
CA GLU A 639 1.21 14.15 -2.72
C GLU A 639 2.58 13.69 -2.19
N ALA A 640 2.94 12.40 -2.33
CA ALA A 640 4.35 11.97 -2.43
C ALA A 640 4.52 10.50 -2.90
N LYS A 641 4.84 10.37 -4.19
CA LYS A 641 5.87 9.49 -4.80
C LYS A 641 5.60 7.99 -5.01
N ALA A 642 5.35 7.71 -6.30
CA ALA A 642 5.70 6.49 -7.01
C ALA A 642 7.17 6.53 -7.51
N GLY A 643 7.84 5.35 -7.57
CA GLY A 643 9.13 5.07 -8.22
C GLY A 643 9.67 3.66 -7.85
N PRO A 644 10.58 3.03 -8.63
CA PRO A 644 10.25 2.10 -9.73
C PRO A 644 10.66 0.62 -9.51
N GLU A 645 10.03 -0.28 -10.28
CA GLU A 645 9.92 -1.75 -10.15
C GLU A 645 10.89 -2.58 -11.03
N ASP A 646 11.15 -3.84 -10.61
CA ASP A 646 11.11 -5.08 -11.44
C ASP A 646 11.17 -6.29 -10.46
N GLU A 647 10.25 -7.26 -10.36
CA GLU A 647 9.27 -7.81 -11.30
C GLU A 647 7.86 -8.04 -10.70
N ARG A 648 6.86 -7.51 -11.44
CA ARG A 648 5.51 -8.01 -11.78
C ARG A 648 4.51 -8.40 -10.66
N PRO A 649 3.79 -7.39 -10.12
CA PRO A 649 2.48 -7.55 -9.48
C PRO A 649 1.42 -8.04 -10.49
N ALA A 650 0.35 -8.70 -10.02
CA ALA A 650 -0.84 -8.91 -10.84
C ALA A 650 -1.32 -7.56 -11.40
N HIS A 651 -1.30 -7.40 -12.73
CA HIS A 651 -1.61 -6.12 -13.36
C HIS A 651 -3.08 -5.74 -13.11
N GLU A 652 -3.29 -4.76 -12.24
CA GLU A 652 -4.57 -4.11 -11.94
C GLU A 652 -5.23 -3.65 -13.25
N GLY A 653 -6.25 -4.36 -13.74
CA GLY A 653 -6.97 -4.04 -15.00
C GLY A 653 -6.89 -5.10 -16.11
N ALA A 654 -5.98 -6.08 -16.06
CA ALA A 654 -5.96 -7.17 -17.04
C ALA A 654 -7.23 -8.05 -16.98
N GLU A 655 -7.93 -8.06 -15.84
CA GLU A 655 -9.22 -8.72 -15.66
C GLU A 655 -10.38 -7.97 -16.35
N ASP A 656 -10.24 -6.67 -16.61
CA ASP A 656 -11.23 -5.83 -17.31
C ASP A 656 -11.23 -6.07 -18.84
N VAL A 657 -10.31 -6.91 -19.35
CA VAL A 657 -10.13 -7.29 -20.77
C VAL A 657 -11.24 -8.23 -21.28
N ARG A 658 -12.49 -8.02 -20.87
CA ARG A 658 -13.61 -8.83 -21.35
C ARG A 658 -14.79 -7.98 -21.72
N LEU A 659 -15.05 -7.88 -23.03
CA LEU A 659 -16.30 -7.37 -23.54
C LEU A 659 -16.63 -8.00 -24.90
N ALA A 660 -17.19 -9.21 -24.87
CA ALA A 660 -17.68 -9.85 -26.09
C ALA A 660 -18.93 -10.72 -25.87
N ALA A 661 -19.29 -11.05 -24.62
CA ALA A 661 -20.43 -11.93 -24.37
C ALA A 661 -21.79 -11.22 -24.50
N ASP A 662 -21.84 -9.90 -24.23
CA ASP A 662 -23.11 -9.19 -24.03
C ASP A 662 -23.40 -8.06 -25.05
N LEU A 663 -22.43 -7.71 -25.92
CA LEU A 663 -22.67 -6.73 -27.00
C LEU A 663 -23.48 -7.39 -28.12
N VAL A 664 -24.78 -7.10 -28.17
CA VAL A 664 -25.66 -7.51 -29.26
C VAL A 664 -25.74 -6.38 -30.29
N VAL A 665 -25.08 -6.53 -31.43
CA VAL A 665 -25.29 -5.64 -32.57
C VAL A 665 -26.66 -5.97 -33.17
N ALA A 666 -27.62 -5.05 -33.06
CA ALA A 666 -28.97 -5.28 -33.54
C ALA A 666 -28.98 -5.45 -35.07
N SER A 667 -29.22 -6.67 -35.58
CA SER A 667 -29.16 -7.04 -37.01
C SER A 667 -30.20 -6.37 -37.93
N SER A 668 -30.94 -5.37 -37.45
CA SER A 668 -32.12 -4.81 -38.14
C SER A 668 -31.83 -3.57 -39.01
N ARG A 669 -30.62 -3.00 -38.96
CA ARG A 669 -30.21 -1.86 -39.78
C ARG A 669 -29.08 -2.26 -40.74
N THR A 670 -29.29 -2.08 -42.04
CA THR A 670 -28.22 -2.16 -43.04
C THR A 670 -27.19 -1.05 -42.75
N PRO A 671 -25.90 -1.38 -42.57
CA PRO A 671 -24.87 -0.38 -42.33
C PRO A 671 -24.82 0.64 -43.47
N ARG A 672 -24.85 1.92 -43.15
CA ARG A 672 -24.69 3.03 -44.11
C ARG A 672 -23.20 3.27 -44.38
N HIS A 673 -22.51 2.33 -45.01
CA HIS A 673 -21.08 2.48 -45.31
C HIS A 673 -20.78 3.17 -46.66
N ASP A 674 -21.80 3.38 -47.51
CA ASP A 674 -21.64 3.90 -48.87
C ASP A 674 -21.95 5.41 -49.01
N THR A 675 -22.10 6.15 -47.91
CA THR A 675 -22.43 7.59 -47.94
C THR A 675 -21.47 8.40 -47.07
N THR A 676 -20.99 9.54 -47.58
CA THR A 676 -20.25 10.54 -46.81
C THR A 676 -21.04 10.89 -45.52
N PRO A 677 -20.40 10.85 -44.33
CA PRO A 677 -21.11 11.06 -43.07
C PRO A 677 -21.67 12.49 -42.99
N SER A 678 -22.89 12.60 -42.49
CA SER A 678 -23.60 13.87 -42.28
C SER A 678 -23.61 14.31 -40.82
N GLU A 679 -23.51 13.35 -39.91
CA GLU A 679 -23.54 13.56 -38.46
C GLU A 679 -22.38 12.81 -37.79
N ILE A 680 -21.46 13.55 -37.16
CA ILE A 680 -20.24 13.01 -36.52
C ILE A 680 -20.31 13.25 -35.02
N LEU A 681 -20.04 12.22 -34.22
CA LEU A 681 -19.83 12.39 -32.79
C LEU A 681 -18.35 12.46 -32.47
N LEU A 682 -17.91 13.51 -31.77
CA LEU A 682 -16.54 13.69 -31.32
C LEU A 682 -16.47 13.73 -29.78
N THR A 683 -15.57 12.93 -29.20
CA THR A 683 -15.18 13.07 -27.80
C THR A 683 -13.78 13.64 -27.68
N GLY A 684 -13.53 14.44 -26.64
CA GLY A 684 -12.21 15.02 -26.38
C GLY A 684 -11.93 16.34 -27.09
N ALA A 685 -12.95 17.01 -27.65
CA ALA A 685 -12.83 18.28 -28.39
C ALA A 685 -12.16 19.43 -27.61
N THR A 686 -12.11 19.36 -26.28
CA THR A 686 -11.46 20.36 -25.42
C THR A 686 -10.02 20.02 -25.04
N GLY A 687 -9.45 18.92 -25.57
CA GLY A 687 -8.05 18.51 -25.37
C GLY A 687 -7.18 18.90 -26.56
N PHE A 688 -5.85 18.75 -26.43
CA PHE A 688 -4.88 19.13 -27.46
C PHE A 688 -5.17 18.51 -28.84
N LEU A 689 -4.96 17.20 -29.01
CA LEU A 689 -5.25 16.52 -30.29
C LEU A 689 -6.73 16.63 -30.70
N GLY A 690 -7.65 16.67 -29.73
CA GLY A 690 -9.08 16.76 -30.00
C GLY A 690 -9.51 18.09 -30.63
N ALA A 691 -8.85 19.20 -30.29
CA ALA A 691 -9.10 20.50 -30.91
C ALA A 691 -8.67 20.49 -32.39
N TYR A 692 -7.50 19.92 -32.70
CA TYR A 692 -7.02 19.77 -34.08
C TYR A 692 -7.85 18.74 -34.87
N LEU A 693 -8.34 17.67 -34.24
CA LEU A 693 -9.29 16.75 -34.88
C LEU A 693 -10.58 17.46 -35.25
N MET A 694 -11.10 18.33 -34.37
CA MET A 694 -12.29 19.12 -34.67
C MET A 694 -12.04 20.10 -35.82
N ASP A 695 -10.89 20.79 -35.82
CA ASP A 695 -10.51 21.71 -36.90
C ASP A 695 -10.40 20.97 -38.25
N ALA A 696 -9.69 19.84 -38.28
CA ALA A 696 -9.58 18.99 -39.47
C ALA A 696 -10.94 18.44 -39.95
N LEU A 697 -11.84 18.07 -39.04
CA LEU A 697 -13.20 17.64 -39.38
C LEU A 697 -14.03 18.78 -39.98
N LEU A 698 -13.92 20.00 -39.43
CA LEU A 698 -14.59 21.21 -39.95
C LEU A 698 -14.01 21.67 -41.29
N GLU A 699 -12.74 21.35 -41.57
CA GLU A 699 -12.10 21.66 -42.84
C GLU A 699 -12.44 20.65 -43.94
N ARG A 700 -12.40 19.36 -43.63
CA ARG A 700 -12.48 18.29 -44.63
C ARG A 700 -13.89 17.76 -44.87
N THR A 701 -14.85 18.07 -44.00
CA THR A 701 -16.22 17.52 -44.11
C THR A 701 -17.27 18.63 -44.13
N ASP A 702 -18.45 18.29 -44.65
CA ASP A 702 -19.67 19.10 -44.53
C ASP A 702 -20.60 18.63 -43.39
N ALA A 703 -20.15 17.67 -42.56
CA ALA A 703 -20.93 17.06 -41.50
C ALA A 703 -21.15 17.96 -40.28
N ARG A 704 -22.32 17.85 -39.64
CA ARG A 704 -22.53 18.44 -38.31
C ARG A 704 -21.76 17.62 -37.26
N ILE A 705 -21.12 18.29 -36.31
CA ILE A 705 -20.27 17.63 -35.30
C ILE A 705 -20.93 17.78 -33.93
N THR A 706 -21.40 16.67 -33.37
CA THR A 706 -21.86 16.59 -31.98
C THR A 706 -20.68 16.34 -31.04
N CYS A 707 -20.33 17.33 -30.23
CA CYS A 707 -19.23 17.28 -29.29
C CYS A 707 -19.73 16.89 -27.88
N LEU A 708 -19.22 15.78 -27.38
CA LEU A 708 -19.43 15.36 -25.99
C LEU A 708 -18.45 16.09 -25.08
N VAL A 709 -18.95 17.05 -24.30
CA VAL A 709 -18.14 17.91 -23.43
C VAL A 709 -18.62 17.81 -21.99
N ARG A 710 -17.68 17.65 -21.06
CA ARG A 710 -17.96 17.75 -19.63
C ARG A 710 -18.17 19.22 -19.25
N SER A 711 -19.44 19.61 -19.14
CA SER A 711 -19.89 20.94 -18.77
C SER A 711 -21.25 20.88 -18.06
N ASP A 712 -21.61 21.96 -17.38
CA ASP A 712 -22.92 22.08 -16.71
C ASP A 712 -24.04 22.50 -17.68
N SER A 713 -23.68 23.09 -18.82
CA SER A 713 -24.60 23.47 -19.89
C SER A 713 -23.91 23.41 -21.26
N THR A 714 -24.71 23.49 -22.33
CA THR A 714 -24.24 23.56 -23.71
C THR A 714 -23.38 24.80 -23.96
N GLU A 715 -23.77 25.95 -23.40
CA GLU A 715 -23.04 27.21 -23.52
C GLU A 715 -21.65 27.11 -22.88
N ALA A 716 -21.58 26.60 -21.65
CA ALA A 716 -20.30 26.38 -20.97
C ALA A 716 -19.42 25.36 -21.73
N GLY A 717 -20.02 24.36 -22.38
CA GLY A 717 -19.29 23.41 -23.22
C GLY A 717 -18.73 24.07 -24.49
N LEU A 718 -19.49 24.96 -25.11
CA LEU A 718 -19.07 25.75 -26.27
C LEU A 718 -17.92 26.71 -25.90
N GLU A 719 -18.01 27.37 -24.76
CA GLU A 719 -16.95 28.24 -24.24
C GLU A 719 -15.64 27.48 -24.08
N ARG A 720 -15.66 26.28 -23.48
CA ARG A 720 -14.48 25.42 -23.33
C ARG A 720 -13.85 25.01 -24.68
N ILE A 721 -14.68 24.78 -25.69
CA ILE A 721 -14.21 24.49 -27.05
C ILE A 721 -13.55 25.73 -27.66
N ALA A 722 -14.19 26.90 -27.54
CA ALA A 722 -13.65 28.16 -28.03
C ALA A 722 -12.33 28.53 -27.34
N GLU A 723 -12.21 28.28 -26.03
CA GLU A 723 -10.97 28.43 -25.28
C GLU A 723 -9.85 27.52 -25.80
N ALA A 724 -10.16 26.25 -26.08
CA ALA A 724 -9.17 25.33 -26.65
C ALA A 724 -8.70 25.80 -28.05
N PHE A 725 -9.63 26.25 -28.91
CA PHE A 725 -9.30 26.82 -30.21
C PHE A 725 -8.42 28.07 -30.08
N SER A 726 -8.78 28.98 -29.17
CA SER A 726 -7.98 30.18 -28.91
C SER A 726 -6.60 29.85 -28.35
N LEU A 727 -6.50 28.87 -27.45
CA LEU A 727 -5.23 28.45 -26.82
C LEU A 727 -4.24 27.93 -27.86
N TYR A 728 -4.74 27.25 -28.89
CA TYR A 728 -3.94 26.66 -29.96
C TYR A 728 -3.95 27.46 -31.26
N ALA A 729 -4.44 28.70 -31.23
CA ALA A 729 -4.50 29.62 -32.39
C ALA A 729 -5.23 29.05 -33.63
N LEU A 730 -6.27 28.25 -33.40
CA LEU A 730 -7.14 27.66 -34.43
C LEU A 730 -8.27 28.62 -34.83
N ASP A 731 -8.79 28.47 -36.06
CA ASP A 731 -9.86 29.32 -36.59
C ASP A 731 -11.23 28.93 -35.99
N SER A 732 -11.77 29.79 -35.12
CA SER A 732 -13.08 29.58 -34.52
C SER A 732 -14.27 29.93 -35.44
N GLY A 733 -14.02 30.53 -36.60
CA GLY A 733 -15.07 31.06 -37.49
C GLY A 733 -16.06 30.02 -38.03
N ARG A 734 -15.69 28.73 -38.01
CA ARG A 734 -16.53 27.61 -38.46
C ARG A 734 -17.28 26.89 -37.35
N LEU A 735 -17.00 27.20 -36.08
CA LEU A 735 -17.59 26.50 -34.93
C LEU A 735 -19.11 26.70 -34.89
N GLU A 736 -19.58 27.94 -34.80
CA GLU A 736 -21.00 28.27 -34.56
C GLU A 736 -21.98 27.68 -35.59
N ALA A 737 -21.54 27.46 -36.83
CA ALA A 737 -22.40 26.97 -37.90
C ALA A 737 -22.55 25.43 -37.93
N ARG A 738 -21.64 24.70 -37.30
CA ARG A 738 -21.43 23.27 -37.58
C ARG A 738 -21.29 22.37 -36.36
N ILE A 739 -21.17 22.93 -35.15
CA ILE A 739 -21.04 22.13 -33.93
C ILE A 739 -22.32 22.15 -33.09
N ASP A 740 -22.62 21.01 -32.47
CA ASP A 740 -23.65 20.84 -31.44
C ASP A 740 -22.97 20.33 -30.16
N VAL A 741 -23.10 21.04 -29.05
CA VAL A 741 -22.41 20.68 -27.80
C VAL A 741 -23.38 20.02 -26.84
N LEU A 742 -23.06 18.78 -26.47
CA LEU A 742 -23.86 18.00 -25.54
C LEU A 742 -23.12 17.79 -24.20
N PRO A 743 -23.63 18.39 -23.10
CA PRO A 743 -23.14 18.15 -21.76
C PRO A 743 -23.15 16.65 -21.43
N SER A 744 -21.97 16.08 -21.20
CA SER A 744 -21.79 14.64 -21.05
C SER A 744 -20.53 14.31 -20.26
N ASP A 745 -20.48 13.10 -19.72
CA ASP A 745 -19.37 12.63 -18.90
C ASP A 745 -19.09 11.16 -19.17
N LEU A 746 -17.90 10.88 -19.73
CA LEU A 746 -17.45 9.53 -20.07
C LEU A 746 -17.42 8.59 -18.85
N THR A 747 -17.29 9.14 -17.64
CA THR A 747 -17.25 8.36 -16.40
C THR A 747 -18.63 7.86 -15.95
N LYS A 748 -19.72 8.44 -16.50
CA LYS A 748 -21.09 8.13 -16.09
C LYS A 748 -21.76 7.11 -17.02
N PRO A 749 -22.67 6.26 -16.51
CA PRO A 749 -23.50 5.40 -17.35
C PRO A 749 -24.20 6.19 -18.47
N ARG A 750 -24.32 5.60 -19.66
CA ARG A 750 -24.88 6.27 -20.86
C ARG A 750 -24.25 7.64 -21.14
N LEU A 751 -22.96 7.80 -20.83
CA LEU A 751 -22.21 9.05 -21.03
C LEU A 751 -22.78 10.23 -20.22
N GLY A 752 -23.53 9.95 -19.14
CA GLY A 752 -24.23 10.96 -18.34
C GLY A 752 -25.52 11.49 -18.98
N LEU A 753 -25.94 10.92 -20.10
CA LEU A 753 -27.15 11.32 -20.84
C LEU A 753 -28.38 10.57 -20.31
N ASP A 754 -29.55 11.20 -20.49
CA ASP A 754 -30.81 10.48 -20.34
C ASP A 754 -31.02 9.48 -21.49
N GLU A 755 -31.94 8.55 -21.26
CA GLU A 755 -32.21 7.44 -22.19
C GLU A 755 -32.68 7.92 -23.56
N ALA A 756 -33.57 8.92 -23.59
CA ALA A 756 -34.09 9.47 -24.84
C ALA A 756 -32.99 10.14 -25.67
N THR A 757 -32.07 10.85 -25.03
CA THR A 757 -30.93 11.50 -25.69
C THR A 757 -29.92 10.47 -26.19
N PHE A 758 -29.62 9.44 -25.39
CA PHE A 758 -28.73 8.35 -25.80
C PHE A 758 -29.28 7.58 -27.01
N ASP A 759 -30.56 7.22 -26.99
CA ASP A 759 -31.22 6.51 -28.10
C ASP A 759 -31.32 7.38 -29.36
N ARG A 760 -31.53 8.69 -29.18
CA ARG A 760 -31.50 9.65 -30.28
C ARG A 760 -30.11 9.70 -30.93
N LEU A 761 -29.04 9.82 -30.14
CA LEU A 761 -27.67 9.79 -30.66
C LEU A 761 -27.39 8.48 -31.40
N ALA A 762 -27.81 7.34 -30.85
CA ALA A 762 -27.68 6.05 -31.51
C ALA A 762 -28.39 6.00 -32.87
N CYS A 763 -29.44 6.81 -33.06
CA CYS A 763 -30.19 6.87 -34.31
C CYS A 763 -29.70 7.91 -35.32
N GLU A 764 -29.10 9.00 -34.85
CA GLU A 764 -28.76 10.18 -35.66
C GLU A 764 -27.29 10.20 -36.08
N ILE A 765 -26.37 9.67 -35.27
CA ILE A 765 -24.93 9.70 -35.56
C ILE A 765 -24.58 8.67 -36.64
N ASP A 766 -23.79 9.10 -37.63
CA ASP A 766 -23.28 8.25 -38.71
C ASP A 766 -21.93 7.61 -38.33
N VAL A 767 -21.05 8.37 -37.64
CA VAL A 767 -19.69 7.92 -37.27
C VAL A 767 -19.22 8.55 -35.96
N ILE A 768 -18.41 7.81 -35.18
CA ILE A 768 -17.85 8.25 -33.90
C ILE A 768 -16.33 8.42 -33.99
N HIS A 769 -15.82 9.60 -33.68
CA HIS A 769 -14.41 9.85 -33.38
C HIS A 769 -14.20 9.89 -31.86
N HIS A 770 -13.57 8.84 -31.31
CA HIS A 770 -13.33 8.72 -29.89
C HIS A 770 -11.88 9.09 -29.55
N ALA A 771 -11.65 10.36 -29.19
CA ALA A 771 -10.34 10.88 -28.76
C ALA A 771 -10.30 11.31 -27.28
N GLY A 772 -11.45 11.39 -26.61
CA GLY A 772 -11.55 11.75 -25.20
C GLY A 772 -10.99 10.67 -24.28
N ALA A 773 -9.99 11.04 -23.49
CA ALA A 773 -9.40 10.22 -22.44
C ALA A 773 -8.84 11.13 -21.33
N MET A 774 -8.71 10.60 -20.12
CA MET A 774 -7.90 11.20 -19.08
C MET A 774 -6.44 10.77 -19.28
N VAL A 775 -5.58 11.72 -19.65
CA VAL A 775 -4.16 11.49 -19.91
C VAL A 775 -3.36 12.01 -18.72
N HIS A 776 -2.95 11.11 -17.83
CA HIS A 776 -2.13 11.44 -16.67
C HIS A 776 -1.14 10.31 -16.37
N HIS A 777 0.12 10.47 -16.80
CA HIS A 777 1.13 9.39 -16.77
C HIS A 777 1.54 8.98 -15.35
N ALA A 778 1.33 9.83 -14.35
CA ALA A 778 1.63 9.54 -12.94
C ALA A 778 0.42 8.96 -12.17
N SER A 779 -0.79 8.93 -12.76
CA SER A 779 -1.97 8.38 -12.10
C SER A 779 -2.02 6.84 -12.20
N PRO A 780 -2.48 6.15 -11.15
CA PRO A 780 -2.71 4.71 -11.20
C PRO A 780 -3.89 4.37 -12.13
N TYR A 781 -3.92 3.12 -12.62
CA TYR A 781 -4.99 2.61 -13.51
C TYR A 781 -6.39 2.86 -12.95
N SER A 782 -6.60 2.63 -11.65
CA SER A 782 -7.89 2.79 -10.98
C SER A 782 -8.50 4.20 -11.11
N GLN A 783 -7.68 5.26 -11.16
CA GLN A 783 -8.20 6.63 -11.38
C GLN A 783 -8.56 6.87 -12.84
N LEU A 784 -7.85 6.23 -13.77
CA LEU A 784 -8.00 6.43 -15.21
C LEU A 784 -9.07 5.51 -15.83
N ARG A 785 -9.38 4.39 -15.15
CA ARG A 785 -10.28 3.33 -15.60
C ARG A 785 -11.65 3.85 -16.01
N ASP A 786 -12.28 4.68 -15.18
CA ASP A 786 -13.67 5.11 -15.42
C ASP A 786 -13.80 5.95 -16.70
N ALA A 787 -12.81 6.80 -16.98
CA ALA A 787 -12.79 7.64 -18.19
C ALA A 787 -12.26 6.89 -19.41
N ASN A 788 -11.18 6.11 -19.26
CA ASN A 788 -10.46 5.53 -20.40
C ASN A 788 -11.02 4.16 -20.79
N VAL A 789 -11.36 3.30 -19.82
CA VAL A 789 -11.84 1.93 -20.06
C VAL A 789 -13.35 1.92 -20.13
N ASP A 790 -14.03 2.35 -19.07
CA ASP A 790 -15.49 2.32 -19.03
C ASP A 790 -16.10 3.39 -19.95
N GLY A 791 -15.43 4.53 -20.15
CA GLY A 791 -15.81 5.52 -21.16
C GLY A 791 -15.76 4.95 -22.58
N THR A 792 -14.68 4.25 -22.93
CA THR A 792 -14.57 3.53 -24.22
C THR A 792 -15.67 2.48 -24.35
N ARG A 793 -15.93 1.70 -23.29
CA ARG A 793 -17.04 0.72 -23.26
C ARG A 793 -18.38 1.36 -23.61
N ARG A 794 -18.70 2.51 -23.01
CA ARG A 794 -19.97 3.22 -23.24
C ARG A 794 -20.08 3.79 -24.65
N ILE A 795 -18.97 4.19 -25.25
CA ILE A 795 -18.93 4.57 -26.67
C ILE A 795 -19.20 3.38 -27.58
N LEU A 796 -18.64 2.20 -27.27
CA LEU A 796 -18.91 0.97 -28.00
C LEU A 796 -20.36 0.49 -27.81
N GLU A 797 -20.96 0.70 -26.62
CA GLU A 797 -22.39 0.48 -26.37
C GLU A 797 -23.27 1.39 -27.24
N LEU A 798 -22.91 2.68 -27.38
CA LEU A 798 -23.61 3.61 -28.28
C LEU A 798 -23.50 3.16 -29.75
N ALA A 799 -22.29 2.76 -30.18
CA ALA A 799 -22.07 2.26 -31.53
C ALA A 799 -22.89 0.98 -31.82
N ALA A 800 -22.96 0.06 -30.86
CA ALA A 800 -23.79 -1.14 -30.95
C ALA A 800 -25.29 -0.82 -31.02
N ALA A 801 -25.76 0.11 -30.16
CA ALA A 801 -27.15 0.56 -30.14
C ALA A 801 -27.58 1.20 -31.47
N GLY A 802 -26.66 1.89 -32.16
CA GLY A 802 -26.89 2.44 -33.49
C GLY A 802 -26.92 1.41 -34.62
N GLY A 803 -26.65 0.13 -34.33
CA GLY A 803 -26.60 -0.94 -35.32
C GLY A 803 -25.22 -1.17 -35.91
N GLY A 804 -24.15 -0.82 -35.19
CA GLY A 804 -22.76 -0.99 -35.62
C GLY A 804 -22.18 0.27 -36.28
N LEU A 805 -22.31 1.43 -35.62
CA LEU A 805 -21.73 2.68 -36.11
C LEU A 805 -20.20 2.54 -36.25
N PRO A 806 -19.57 3.01 -37.34
CA PRO A 806 -18.13 3.10 -37.44
C PRO A 806 -17.51 3.91 -36.28
N VAL A 807 -16.42 3.39 -35.71
CA VAL A 807 -15.67 4.04 -34.64
C VAL A 807 -14.23 4.27 -35.09
N HIS A 808 -13.78 5.52 -35.03
CA HIS A 808 -12.39 5.92 -35.17
C HIS A 808 -11.82 6.15 -33.78
N TYR A 809 -11.10 5.16 -33.26
CA TYR A 809 -10.57 5.15 -31.90
C TYR A 809 -9.13 5.66 -31.86
N VAL A 810 -8.90 6.73 -31.10
CA VAL A 810 -7.55 7.23 -30.85
C VAL A 810 -6.97 6.51 -29.63
N SER A 811 -6.09 5.56 -29.89
CA SER A 811 -5.28 4.85 -28.91
C SER A 811 -3.93 5.56 -28.71
N THR A 812 -2.85 4.82 -28.49
CA THR A 812 -1.47 5.32 -28.33
C THR A 812 -0.47 4.21 -28.62
N LEU A 813 0.74 4.54 -29.10
CA LEU A 813 1.83 3.55 -29.18
C LEU A 813 2.25 3.02 -27.80
N SER A 814 1.93 3.71 -26.71
CA SER A 814 2.26 3.27 -25.35
C SER A 814 1.50 2.02 -24.89
N VAL A 815 0.55 1.51 -25.69
CA VAL A 815 -0.03 0.16 -25.49
C VAL A 815 0.96 -0.94 -25.89
N LEU A 816 2.01 -0.60 -26.63
CA LEU A 816 3.06 -1.50 -27.09
C LEU A 816 4.31 -1.40 -26.19
N PRO A 817 5.12 -2.47 -26.11
CA PRO A 817 6.37 -2.42 -25.37
C PRO A 817 7.37 -1.44 -26.01
N PRO A 818 8.19 -0.74 -25.21
CA PRO A 818 9.18 0.21 -25.73
C PRO A 818 10.37 -0.46 -26.42
N ARG A 819 10.52 -1.79 -26.29
CA ARG A 819 11.58 -2.57 -26.92
C ARG A 819 11.05 -3.92 -27.41
N PRO A 820 11.64 -4.48 -28.49
CA PRO A 820 11.37 -5.84 -28.92
C PRO A 820 11.64 -6.86 -27.80
N PHE A 821 10.92 -7.98 -27.81
CA PHE A 821 11.06 -9.08 -26.84
C PHE A 821 11.31 -10.42 -27.55
N PRO A 822 11.79 -11.47 -26.87
CA PRO A 822 12.17 -12.73 -27.53
C PRO A 822 11.07 -13.25 -28.46
N GLY A 823 11.41 -13.46 -29.73
CA GLY A 823 10.48 -13.92 -30.77
C GLY A 823 9.79 -12.83 -31.58
N LYS A 824 10.00 -11.54 -31.28
CA LYS A 824 9.41 -10.41 -32.03
C LYS A 824 10.42 -9.28 -32.17
N THR A 825 10.86 -8.99 -33.39
CA THR A 825 11.91 -7.99 -33.69
C THR A 825 11.35 -6.61 -34.07
N ARG A 826 10.13 -6.56 -34.58
CA ARG A 826 9.36 -5.34 -34.88
C ARG A 826 7.88 -5.55 -34.53
N PHE A 827 7.19 -4.47 -34.23
CA PHE A 827 5.76 -4.41 -33.97
C PHE A 827 5.06 -3.91 -35.23
N HIS A 828 4.28 -4.78 -35.83
CA HIS A 828 3.51 -4.51 -37.03
C HIS A 828 2.13 -3.96 -36.68
N GLU A 829 1.55 -3.18 -37.57
CA GLU A 829 0.22 -2.59 -37.38
C GLU A 829 -0.90 -3.65 -37.35
N HIS A 830 -0.69 -4.81 -37.98
CA HIS A 830 -1.63 -5.93 -38.01
C HIS A 830 -1.45 -6.91 -36.84
N ASP A 831 -0.46 -6.69 -35.98
CA ASP A 831 -0.26 -7.53 -34.81
C ASP A 831 -1.46 -7.43 -33.86
N PRO A 832 -1.98 -8.55 -33.37
CA PRO A 832 -3.13 -8.52 -32.49
C PRO A 832 -2.72 -7.98 -31.12
N ILE A 833 -3.59 -7.17 -30.51
CA ILE A 833 -3.28 -6.49 -29.24
C ILE A 833 -2.98 -7.47 -28.10
N ASP A 834 -3.56 -8.68 -28.16
CA ASP A 834 -3.34 -9.80 -27.23
C ASP A 834 -1.96 -10.47 -27.37
N ALA A 835 -1.21 -10.19 -28.45
CA ALA A 835 0.16 -10.66 -28.61
C ALA A 835 1.19 -9.76 -27.90
N PHE A 836 0.78 -8.62 -27.33
CA PHE A 836 1.67 -7.74 -26.59
C PHE A 836 1.55 -7.98 -25.09
N PRO A 837 2.68 -7.98 -24.35
CA PRO A 837 2.64 -8.09 -22.90
C PRO A 837 1.94 -6.85 -22.30
N VAL A 838 1.41 -7.02 -21.09
CA VAL A 838 0.74 -5.95 -20.37
C VAL A 838 1.71 -4.78 -20.12
N PRO A 839 1.38 -3.54 -20.54
CA PRO A 839 2.29 -2.43 -20.39
C PRO A 839 2.31 -1.90 -18.94
N ALA A 840 3.47 -1.40 -18.52
CA ALA A 840 3.63 -0.74 -17.23
C ALA A 840 3.08 0.71 -17.26
N GLY A 841 2.60 1.19 -16.10
CA GLY A 841 2.05 2.54 -15.92
C GLY A 841 0.52 2.61 -16.11
N GLY A 842 -0.15 3.37 -15.24
CA GLY A 842 -1.63 3.39 -15.19
C GLY A 842 -2.30 3.86 -16.47
N TYR A 843 -1.74 4.89 -17.13
CA TYR A 843 -2.24 5.38 -18.41
C TYR A 843 -2.10 4.34 -19.53
N ASN A 844 -0.90 3.79 -19.69
CA ASN A 844 -0.60 2.78 -20.71
C ASN A 844 -1.50 1.56 -20.55
N LEU A 845 -1.65 1.07 -19.32
CA LEU A 845 -2.54 -0.03 -18.99
C LEU A 845 -4.01 0.29 -19.30
N SER A 846 -4.48 1.49 -18.95
CA SER A 846 -5.86 1.90 -19.25
C SER A 846 -6.16 1.96 -20.74
N LYS A 847 -5.21 2.42 -21.57
CA LYS A 847 -5.35 2.46 -23.03
C LYS A 847 -5.21 1.09 -23.66
N TRP A 848 -4.35 0.22 -23.11
CA TRP A 848 -4.22 -1.17 -23.54
C TRP A 848 -5.51 -1.96 -23.30
N VAL A 849 -6.10 -1.86 -22.10
CA VAL A 849 -7.41 -2.48 -21.80
C VAL A 849 -8.50 -1.92 -22.72
N ALA A 850 -8.57 -0.59 -22.88
CA ALA A 850 -9.56 0.03 -23.78
C ALA A 850 -9.41 -0.43 -25.24
N GLU A 851 -8.18 -0.61 -25.72
CA GLU A 851 -7.96 -1.12 -27.07
C GLU A 851 -8.36 -2.59 -27.23
N HIS A 852 -8.20 -3.41 -26.19
CA HIS A 852 -8.78 -4.76 -26.18
C HIS A 852 -10.31 -4.73 -26.34
N LEU A 853 -11.02 -3.84 -25.63
CA LEU A 853 -12.47 -3.68 -25.79
C LEU A 853 -12.84 -3.29 -27.22
N VAL A 854 -12.06 -2.41 -27.83
CA VAL A 854 -12.23 -1.96 -29.21
C VAL A 854 -12.01 -3.09 -30.22
N VAL A 855 -10.98 -3.92 -30.01
CA VAL A 855 -10.71 -5.10 -30.86
C VAL A 855 -11.82 -6.15 -30.69
N ASP A 856 -12.34 -6.35 -29.49
CA ASP A 856 -13.46 -7.25 -29.26
C ASP A 856 -14.76 -6.73 -29.90
N ALA A 857 -15.03 -5.43 -29.84
CA ALA A 857 -16.12 -4.79 -30.58
C ALA A 857 -15.96 -4.96 -32.11
N ARG A 858 -14.73 -4.85 -32.62
CA ARG A 858 -14.41 -5.13 -34.03
C ARG A 858 -14.76 -6.58 -34.39
N ARG A 859 -14.41 -7.54 -33.53
CA ARG A 859 -14.76 -8.97 -33.69
C ARG A 859 -16.28 -9.20 -33.60
N ALA A 860 -17.01 -8.38 -32.83
CA ALA A 860 -18.46 -8.41 -32.71
C ALA A 860 -19.21 -7.74 -33.88
N GLY A 861 -18.49 -7.16 -34.86
CA GLY A 861 -19.06 -6.61 -36.08
C GLY A 861 -19.20 -5.09 -36.11
N ILE A 862 -18.70 -4.36 -35.11
CA ILE A 862 -18.61 -2.90 -35.17
C ILE A 862 -17.39 -2.53 -36.04
N PRO A 863 -17.51 -1.70 -37.09
CA PRO A 863 -16.36 -1.28 -37.88
C PRO A 863 -15.50 -0.31 -37.06
N VAL A 864 -14.32 -0.75 -36.60
CA VAL A 864 -13.44 0.10 -35.80
C VAL A 864 -12.08 0.26 -36.45
N SER A 865 -11.62 1.49 -36.68
CA SER A 865 -10.23 1.80 -37.00
C SER A 865 -9.49 2.30 -35.76
N VAL A 866 -8.26 1.82 -35.55
CA VAL A 866 -7.44 2.15 -34.38
C VAL A 866 -6.25 2.99 -34.82
N TYR A 867 -6.11 4.18 -34.25
CA TYR A 867 -4.96 5.06 -34.48
C TYR A 867 -4.08 5.06 -33.23
N ARG A 868 -2.81 4.69 -33.35
CA ARG A 868 -1.83 4.71 -32.25
C ARG A 868 -0.81 5.84 -32.48
N PRO A 869 -1.07 7.07 -32.02
CA PRO A 869 -0.06 8.12 -32.01
C PRO A 869 1.14 7.76 -31.14
N GLY A 870 2.34 8.05 -31.66
CA GLY A 870 3.56 8.20 -30.88
C GLY A 870 3.63 9.56 -30.20
N PRO A 871 4.85 10.11 -29.97
CA PRO A 871 4.99 11.48 -29.50
C PRO A 871 4.35 12.47 -30.48
N VAL A 872 3.44 13.31 -30.00
CA VAL A 872 2.75 14.33 -30.81
C VAL A 872 3.34 15.69 -30.46
N SER A 873 3.98 16.34 -31.43
CA SER A 873 4.58 17.66 -31.26
C SER A 873 3.62 18.80 -31.61
N GLY A 874 4.10 20.04 -31.52
CA GLY A 874 3.32 21.24 -31.80
C GLY A 874 2.94 21.38 -33.27
N ASP A 875 2.05 22.33 -33.54
CA ASP A 875 1.59 22.68 -34.88
C ASP A 875 2.70 23.24 -35.76
N GLN A 876 2.74 22.80 -37.02
CA GLN A 876 3.82 23.13 -37.96
C GLN A 876 3.91 24.62 -38.33
N ARG A 877 2.83 25.38 -38.17
CA ARG A 877 2.70 26.75 -38.66
C ARG A 877 2.80 27.79 -37.55
N THR A 878 2.17 27.50 -36.42
CA THR A 878 2.02 28.38 -35.27
C THR A 878 3.00 28.03 -34.16
N GLY A 879 3.50 26.79 -34.13
CA GLY A 879 4.29 26.25 -33.03
C GLY A 879 3.46 26.01 -31.77
N ALA A 880 2.12 26.14 -31.83
CA ALA A 880 1.25 25.88 -30.71
C ALA A 880 1.41 24.44 -30.22
N PHE A 881 1.70 24.29 -28.94
CA PHE A 881 2.14 23.04 -28.34
C PHE A 881 1.39 22.83 -27.01
N ASN A 882 1.09 21.58 -26.66
CA ASN A 882 0.62 21.27 -25.32
C ASN A 882 1.71 21.59 -24.27
N ARG A 883 1.46 22.60 -23.43
CA ARG A 883 2.43 23.07 -22.43
C ARG A 883 2.67 22.05 -21.31
N ASP A 884 1.74 21.12 -21.13
CA ASP A 884 1.86 20.04 -20.15
C ASP A 884 2.63 18.84 -20.69
N ASP A 885 2.91 18.79 -21.99
CA ASP A 885 3.62 17.69 -22.65
C ASP A 885 5.09 17.59 -22.21
N PHE A 886 5.59 16.35 -22.14
CA PHE A 886 6.96 16.05 -21.74
C PHE A 886 7.99 16.76 -22.64
N LEU A 887 7.83 16.67 -23.96
CA LEU A 887 8.79 17.23 -24.91
C LEU A 887 8.77 18.76 -24.85
N TYR A 888 7.59 19.37 -24.73
CA TYR A 888 7.47 20.82 -24.51
C TYR A 888 8.20 21.27 -23.25
N ARG A 889 7.91 20.61 -22.11
CA ARG A 889 8.53 20.92 -20.81
C ARG A 889 10.04 20.76 -20.85
N LEU A 890 10.55 19.77 -21.56
CA LEU A 890 11.98 19.53 -21.73
C LEU A 890 12.63 20.64 -22.57
N MET A 891 12.08 20.96 -23.75
CA MET A 891 12.58 22.01 -24.63
C MET A 891 12.54 23.39 -23.96
N SER A 892 11.38 23.75 -23.39
CA SER A 892 11.19 25.00 -22.65
C SER A 892 12.11 25.07 -21.43
N GLY A 893 12.29 23.97 -20.72
CA GLY A 893 13.17 23.87 -19.58
C GLY A 893 14.65 24.06 -19.92
N TYR A 894 15.11 23.52 -21.05
CA TYR A 894 16.47 23.75 -21.55
C TYR A 894 16.67 25.20 -21.99
N LEU A 895 15.67 25.80 -22.66
CA LEU A 895 15.69 27.21 -23.03
C LEU A 895 15.77 28.13 -21.81
N GLN A 896 14.98 27.85 -20.76
CA GLN A 896 14.93 28.67 -19.54
C GLN A 896 16.18 28.54 -18.68
N SER A 897 16.64 27.31 -18.42
CA SER A 897 17.83 27.06 -17.61
C SER A 897 19.13 27.39 -18.35
N GLY A 898 19.10 27.35 -19.68
CA GLY A 898 20.29 27.43 -20.54
C GLY A 898 21.21 26.22 -20.42
N LEU A 899 20.78 25.14 -19.74
CA LEU A 899 21.55 23.91 -19.53
C LEU A 899 20.78 22.68 -20.04
N ALA A 900 21.49 21.77 -20.68
CA ALA A 900 20.95 20.47 -21.08
C ALA A 900 22.01 19.36 -20.86
N PRO A 901 21.61 18.10 -20.61
CA PRO A 901 22.55 17.02 -20.33
C PRO A 901 23.24 16.54 -21.62
N ASP A 902 24.52 16.22 -21.56
CA ASP A 902 25.28 15.62 -22.65
C ASP A 902 24.62 14.31 -23.13
N GLY A 903 24.74 14.02 -24.43
CA GLY A 903 24.18 12.84 -25.08
C GLY A 903 23.05 13.16 -26.07
N GLU A 904 22.96 12.37 -27.12
CA GLU A 904 21.98 12.55 -28.19
C GLU A 904 20.73 11.69 -27.93
N THR A 905 19.55 12.23 -28.25
CA THR A 905 18.28 11.51 -28.19
C THR A 905 17.61 11.56 -29.56
N SER A 906 16.96 10.46 -29.94
CA SER A 906 16.20 10.38 -31.18
C SER A 906 14.82 11.02 -30.99
N LEU A 907 14.41 11.85 -31.94
CA LEU A 907 13.15 12.58 -31.95
C LEU A 907 12.25 11.99 -33.05
N ASP A 908 11.27 11.20 -32.65
CA ASP A 908 10.39 10.37 -33.50
C ASP A 908 8.94 10.88 -33.58
N MET A 909 8.75 12.15 -33.24
CA MET A 909 7.45 12.82 -33.12
C MET A 909 6.81 13.21 -34.47
N LEU A 910 5.48 13.34 -34.46
CA LEU A 910 4.71 13.94 -35.56
C LEU A 910 3.98 15.21 -35.09
N PRO A 911 3.91 16.27 -35.92
CA PRO A 911 3.12 17.46 -35.62
C PRO A 911 1.63 17.17 -35.43
N VAL A 912 0.98 17.82 -34.46
CA VAL A 912 -0.42 17.57 -34.08
C VAL A 912 -1.42 17.81 -35.22
N ASP A 913 -1.20 18.83 -36.03
CA ASP A 913 -2.01 19.18 -37.20
C ASP A 913 -1.94 18.07 -38.24
N PHE A 914 -0.74 17.55 -38.53
CA PHE A 914 -0.56 16.40 -39.41
C PHE A 914 -1.20 15.12 -38.85
N VAL A 915 -1.07 14.85 -37.55
CA VAL A 915 -1.70 13.68 -36.90
C VAL A 915 -3.22 13.75 -37.01
N ALA A 916 -3.81 14.90 -36.73
CA ALA A 916 -5.25 15.12 -36.82
C ALA A 916 -5.75 14.99 -38.27
N GLU A 917 -5.08 15.64 -39.23
CA GLU A 917 -5.42 15.55 -40.64
C GLU A 917 -5.35 14.11 -41.15
N THR A 918 -4.30 13.38 -40.76
CA THR A 918 -4.12 11.97 -41.12
C THR A 918 -5.28 11.12 -40.59
N ILE A 919 -5.68 11.28 -39.32
CA ILE A 919 -6.79 10.51 -38.74
C ILE A 919 -8.09 10.79 -39.49
N VAL A 920 -8.39 12.05 -39.82
CA VAL A 920 -9.62 12.43 -40.54
C VAL A 920 -9.59 11.94 -41.99
N ALA A 921 -8.45 12.06 -42.68
CA ALA A 921 -8.31 11.59 -44.06
C ALA A 921 -8.42 10.06 -44.17
N LEU A 922 -7.82 9.32 -43.24
CA LEU A 922 -7.94 7.85 -43.19
C LEU A 922 -9.33 7.41 -42.73
N ALA A 923 -10.05 8.21 -41.94
CA ALA A 923 -11.42 7.91 -41.57
C ALA A 923 -12.39 7.95 -42.77
N ASP A 924 -12.12 8.84 -43.73
CA ASP A 924 -12.91 8.99 -44.97
C ASP A 924 -12.49 7.99 -46.08
N ASP A 925 -11.37 7.28 -45.91
CA ASP A 925 -10.89 6.26 -46.84
C ASP A 925 -11.52 4.89 -46.53
N PRO A 926 -12.39 4.33 -47.40
CA PRO A 926 -13.04 3.04 -47.15
C PRO A 926 -12.04 1.89 -46.99
N ASP A 927 -10.90 1.95 -47.67
CA ASP A 927 -9.85 0.93 -47.58
C ASP A 927 -9.08 0.97 -46.24
N SER A 928 -9.20 2.07 -45.50
CA SER A 928 -8.62 2.26 -44.16
C SER A 928 -9.57 1.83 -43.03
N LEU A 929 -10.83 1.55 -43.33
CA LEU A 929 -11.80 1.12 -42.33
C LEU A 929 -11.43 -0.25 -41.76
N GLY A 930 -11.46 -0.40 -40.43
CA GLY A 930 -11.13 -1.65 -39.77
C GLY A 930 -9.63 -1.90 -39.58
N GLN A 931 -8.76 -1.00 -40.05
CA GLN A 931 -7.31 -1.11 -39.92
C GLN A 931 -6.79 -0.52 -38.60
N THR A 932 -5.51 -0.76 -38.34
CA THR A 932 -4.77 -0.16 -37.24
C THR A 932 -3.57 0.59 -37.83
N PHE A 933 -3.26 1.77 -37.29
CA PHE A 933 -2.21 2.65 -37.79
C PHE A 933 -1.25 3.07 -36.67
N HIS A 934 0.06 2.98 -36.89
CA HIS A 934 1.09 3.53 -35.99
C HIS A 934 1.47 4.91 -36.50
N LEU A 935 0.98 5.97 -35.85
CA LEU A 935 1.27 7.36 -36.25
C LEU A 935 2.57 7.81 -35.60
N LEU A 936 3.69 7.48 -36.25
CA LEU A 936 5.06 7.78 -35.83
C LEU A 936 5.89 8.25 -37.02
N HIS A 937 6.86 9.13 -36.79
CA HIS A 937 7.74 9.56 -37.86
C HIS A 937 8.72 8.42 -38.22
N PRO A 938 8.76 7.94 -39.48
CA PRO A 938 9.57 6.77 -39.86
C PRO A 938 11.08 7.05 -39.87
N ASN A 939 11.48 8.33 -39.93
CA ASN A 939 12.87 8.78 -39.99
C ASN A 939 13.14 9.77 -38.84
N PRO A 940 13.45 9.32 -37.62
CA PRO A 940 13.56 10.23 -36.49
C PRO A 940 14.75 11.19 -36.65
N ALA A 941 14.60 12.41 -36.12
CA ALA A 941 15.63 13.43 -36.12
C ALA A 941 16.57 13.28 -34.91
N SER A 942 17.77 13.86 -35.03
CA SER A 942 18.67 14.05 -33.89
C SER A 942 18.15 15.17 -32.99
N SER A 943 18.25 15.01 -31.67
CA SER A 943 18.03 16.12 -30.74
C SER A 943 18.98 17.30 -30.92
N GLU A 944 20.08 17.14 -31.68
CA GLU A 944 21.04 18.22 -31.93
C GLU A 944 20.40 19.40 -32.68
N ILE A 945 19.41 19.13 -33.53
CA ILE A 945 18.68 20.15 -34.30
C ILE A 945 18.06 21.23 -33.39
N LEU A 946 17.58 20.84 -32.21
CA LEU A 946 17.05 21.76 -31.21
C LEU A 946 18.14 22.73 -30.74
N PHE A 947 19.34 22.23 -30.43
CA PHE A 947 20.43 23.05 -29.91
C PHE A 947 21.02 23.96 -31.00
N GLU A 948 21.07 23.49 -32.25
CA GLU A 948 21.45 24.29 -33.41
C GLU A 948 20.48 25.44 -33.64
N VAL A 949 19.18 25.17 -33.64
CA VAL A 949 18.12 26.18 -33.77
C VAL A 949 18.16 27.18 -32.62
N CYS A 950 18.30 26.72 -31.37
CA CYS A 950 18.43 27.61 -30.21
C CYS A 950 19.66 28.53 -30.33
N ARG A 951 20.79 28.02 -30.83
CA ARG A 951 22.00 28.82 -31.10
C ARG A 951 21.76 29.85 -32.22
N GLU A 952 21.08 29.46 -33.30
CA GLU A 952 20.71 30.35 -34.41
C GLU A 952 19.76 31.46 -33.97
N ALA A 953 18.82 31.14 -33.07
CA ALA A 953 17.89 32.08 -32.46
C ALA A 953 18.52 32.99 -31.39
N GLY A 954 19.82 32.87 -31.11
CA GLY A 954 20.52 33.69 -30.11
C GLY A 954 20.41 33.22 -28.66
N HIS A 955 19.89 32.01 -28.44
CA HIS A 955 19.69 31.37 -27.13
C HIS A 955 20.52 30.10 -26.99
N PRO A 956 21.87 30.18 -26.97
CA PRO A 956 22.71 28.98 -26.91
C PRO A 956 22.51 28.23 -25.58
N ILE A 957 22.17 26.94 -25.69
CA ILE A 957 22.02 26.03 -24.55
C ILE A 957 23.35 25.31 -24.32
N LYS A 958 23.87 25.37 -23.09
CA LYS A 958 25.12 24.71 -22.73
C LYS A 958 24.88 23.25 -22.38
N ARG A 959 25.58 22.37 -23.09
CA ARG A 959 25.61 20.92 -22.82
C ARG A 959 26.57 20.64 -21.66
N VAL A 960 26.13 19.86 -20.68
CA VAL A 960 26.90 19.52 -19.47
C VAL A 960 26.72 18.05 -19.10
N PRO A 961 27.67 17.42 -18.37
CA PRO A 961 27.52 16.03 -17.94
C PRO A 961 26.20 15.79 -17.21
N TYR A 962 25.57 14.63 -17.44
CA TYR A 962 24.24 14.31 -16.91
C TYR A 962 24.11 14.59 -15.41
N GLN A 963 25.09 14.19 -14.60
CA GLN A 963 25.11 14.41 -13.16
C GLN A 963 25.00 15.90 -12.79
N ARG A 964 25.76 16.74 -13.49
CA ARG A 964 25.73 18.20 -13.29
C ARG A 964 24.41 18.82 -13.72
N TRP A 965 23.82 18.32 -14.81
CA TRP A 965 22.49 18.75 -15.22
C TRP A 965 21.42 18.30 -14.21
N PHE A 966 21.52 17.09 -13.65
CA PHE A 966 20.59 16.56 -12.68
C PHE A 966 20.67 17.28 -11.32
N GLU A 967 21.87 17.65 -10.87
CA GLU A 967 22.06 18.55 -9.72
C GLU A 967 21.37 19.89 -9.95
N HIS A 968 21.56 20.48 -11.13
CA HIS A 968 20.89 21.74 -11.50
C HIS A 968 19.36 21.60 -11.55
N LEU A 969 18.86 20.51 -12.12
CA LEU A 969 17.43 20.17 -12.13
C LEU A 969 16.87 20.06 -10.71
N THR A 970 17.62 19.45 -9.78
CA THR A 970 17.22 19.32 -8.37
C THR A 970 17.21 20.67 -7.65
N GLU A 971 18.17 21.56 -7.95
CA GLU A 971 18.18 22.92 -7.40
C GLU A 971 17.02 23.77 -7.91
N ILE A 972 16.71 23.71 -9.21
CA ILE A 972 15.48 24.30 -9.76
C ILE A 972 14.27 23.76 -9.01
N ALA A 973 14.20 22.45 -8.79
CA ALA A 973 13.06 21.81 -8.15
C ALA A 973 12.83 22.24 -6.69
N LYS A 974 13.90 22.65 -5.99
CA LYS A 974 13.82 23.14 -4.61
C LYS A 974 13.32 24.58 -4.52
N HIS A 975 13.44 25.38 -5.58
CA HIS A 975 13.32 26.84 -5.50
C HIS A 975 12.32 27.43 -6.48
N ASP A 976 11.94 26.71 -7.53
CA ASP A 976 10.99 27.16 -8.54
C ASP A 976 10.06 26.02 -8.97
N GLU A 977 8.94 25.91 -8.27
CA GLU A 977 7.87 24.95 -8.55
C GLU A 977 7.15 25.21 -9.90
N ASN A 978 7.32 26.41 -10.47
CA ASN A 978 6.70 26.80 -11.73
C ASN A 978 7.61 26.53 -12.94
N HIS A 979 8.89 26.20 -12.72
CA HIS A 979 9.81 25.89 -13.81
C HIS A 979 9.31 24.66 -14.61
N PRO A 980 9.37 24.65 -15.95
CA PRO A 980 8.85 23.55 -16.77
C PRO A 980 9.44 22.17 -16.45
N LEU A 981 10.69 22.14 -15.97
CA LEU A 981 11.37 20.92 -15.57
C LEU A 981 10.93 20.37 -14.20
N TYR A 982 10.28 21.16 -13.34
CA TYR A 982 9.89 20.73 -11.98
C TYR A 982 9.06 19.44 -11.99
N PRO A 983 8.00 19.29 -12.81
CA PRO A 983 7.22 18.06 -12.85
C PRO A 983 7.98 16.85 -13.41
N LEU A 984 9.15 17.06 -14.05
CA LEU A 984 9.93 16.00 -14.68
C LEU A 984 11.02 15.42 -13.76
N VAL A 985 11.28 16.02 -12.59
CA VAL A 985 12.37 15.62 -11.66
C VAL A 985 12.28 14.13 -11.29
N GLY A 986 11.07 13.65 -11.02
CA GLY A 986 10.82 12.25 -10.68
C GLY A 986 11.18 11.26 -11.79
N LEU A 987 11.18 11.69 -13.06
CA LEU A 987 11.52 10.86 -14.22
C LEU A 987 13.04 10.71 -14.42
N PHE A 988 13.85 11.63 -13.89
CA PHE A 988 15.30 11.65 -14.09
C PHE A 988 16.11 11.14 -12.88
N SER A 989 15.42 10.70 -11.81
CA SER A 989 15.99 10.38 -10.49
C SER A 989 16.75 9.04 -10.39
N SER A 990 16.99 8.32 -11.49
CA SER A 990 17.49 6.93 -11.47
C SER A 990 18.54 6.59 -12.53
N ARG A 991 19.64 7.37 -12.62
CA ARG A 991 20.83 7.01 -13.43
C ARG A 991 22.12 6.81 -12.63
N SER A 992 22.05 6.63 -11.32
CA SER A 992 23.18 6.21 -10.49
C SER A 992 23.40 4.69 -10.58
N GLY A 993 24.06 4.22 -11.65
CA GLY A 993 24.44 2.79 -11.70
C GLY A 993 24.96 2.22 -13.02
N ARG A 994 24.98 2.96 -14.14
CA ARG A 994 25.71 2.49 -15.34
C ARG A 994 27.15 3.00 -15.29
N SER A 995 28.08 2.07 -15.13
CA SER A 995 29.48 2.28 -15.51
C SER A 995 29.53 2.76 -16.97
N ASP A 996 30.19 3.88 -17.22
CA ASP A 996 30.55 4.43 -18.53
C ASP A 996 31.57 3.54 -19.29
N SER A 997 31.31 2.24 -19.41
CA SER A 997 32.23 1.30 -20.08
C SER A 997 31.67 0.57 -21.29
N ALA A 998 30.41 0.82 -21.68
CA ALA A 998 29.91 0.40 -22.99
C ALA A 998 29.85 1.63 -23.92
N PRO A 999 30.54 1.62 -25.08
CA PRO A 999 30.37 2.70 -26.06
C PRO A 999 28.89 2.78 -26.45
N ALA A 1000 28.36 3.99 -26.53
CA ALA A 1000 27.05 4.21 -27.11
C ALA A 1000 27.04 3.59 -28.52
N PRO A 1001 26.03 2.78 -28.90
CA PRO A 1001 25.94 2.29 -30.26
C PRO A 1001 26.02 3.46 -31.24
N GLU A 1002 26.85 3.34 -32.27
CA GLU A 1002 26.97 4.37 -33.32
C GLU A 1002 25.65 4.40 -34.11
N GLY A 1003 24.90 5.50 -33.97
CA GLY A 1003 23.68 5.78 -34.73
C GLY A 1003 22.39 5.75 -33.89
N PRO A 1004 21.33 6.47 -34.33
CA PRO A 1004 20.04 6.44 -33.66
C PRO A 1004 19.47 5.01 -33.66
N PRO A 1005 18.89 4.55 -32.53
CA PRO A 1005 18.30 3.21 -32.46
C PRO A 1005 17.17 3.08 -33.49
N GLU A 1006 17.17 2.00 -34.28
CA GLU A 1006 16.01 1.66 -35.10
C GLU A 1006 14.78 1.49 -34.20
N LEU A 1007 13.74 2.29 -34.44
CA LEU A 1007 12.49 2.20 -33.71
C LEU A 1007 11.85 0.84 -34.00
N PRO A 1008 11.30 0.15 -32.99
CA PRO A 1008 10.77 -1.19 -33.16
C PRO A 1008 9.38 -1.22 -33.83
N PHE A 1009 8.89 -0.10 -34.36
CA PHE A 1009 7.54 0.06 -34.89
C PHE A 1009 7.55 0.11 -36.41
N GLU A 1010 6.65 -0.65 -37.05
CA GLU A 1010 6.40 -0.59 -38.49
C GLU A 1010 5.20 0.30 -38.79
N THR A 1011 5.24 1.02 -39.93
CA THR A 1011 4.22 1.99 -40.34
C THR A 1011 3.70 1.72 -41.76
N ALA A 1012 3.57 0.45 -42.18
CA ALA A 1012 3.17 0.09 -43.53
C ALA A 1012 1.73 0.46 -43.90
N ASN A 1013 0.76 0.22 -43.01
CA ASN A 1013 -0.62 0.68 -43.19
C ASN A 1013 -0.67 2.20 -43.24
N LEU A 1014 0.06 2.88 -42.35
CA LEU A 1014 0.16 4.34 -42.40
C LEU A 1014 0.71 4.81 -43.76
N HIS A 1015 1.84 4.26 -44.21
CA HIS A 1015 2.46 4.66 -45.47
C HIS A 1015 1.53 4.41 -46.66
N ALA A 1016 0.89 3.23 -46.72
CA ALA A 1016 -0.07 2.90 -47.76
C ALA A 1016 -1.31 3.81 -47.72
N GLY A 1017 -1.80 4.14 -46.52
CA GLY A 1017 -2.92 5.05 -46.32
C GLY A 1017 -2.61 6.47 -46.77
N LEU A 1018 -1.47 7.02 -46.32
CA LEU A 1018 -0.99 8.36 -46.70
C LEU A 1018 -0.86 8.51 -48.21
N LEU A 1019 -0.32 7.49 -48.90
CA LEU A 1019 -0.25 7.47 -50.36
C LEU A 1019 -1.62 7.51 -51.03
N ARG A 1020 -2.63 6.83 -50.47
CA ARG A 1020 -4.01 6.86 -51.01
C ARG A 1020 -4.69 8.20 -50.78
N VAL A 1021 -4.51 8.79 -49.61
CA VAL A 1021 -5.16 10.07 -49.24
C VAL A 1021 -4.37 11.31 -49.67
N GLY A 1022 -3.18 11.12 -50.24
CA GLY A 1022 -2.35 12.19 -50.80
C GLY A 1022 -1.67 13.07 -49.76
N LEU A 1023 -1.34 12.52 -48.58
CA LEU A 1023 -0.64 13.23 -47.51
C LEU A 1023 0.84 12.82 -47.46
N GLU A 1024 1.72 13.78 -47.20
CA GLU A 1024 3.15 13.55 -47.03
C GLU A 1024 3.58 13.82 -45.59
N ILE A 1025 4.41 12.96 -45.02
CA ILE A 1025 4.92 13.13 -43.67
C ILE A 1025 5.85 14.36 -43.64
N PRO A 1026 5.59 15.34 -42.77
CA PRO A 1026 6.40 16.55 -42.74
C PRO A 1026 7.81 16.27 -42.22
N PRO A 1027 8.84 16.94 -42.76
CA PRO A 1027 10.21 16.73 -42.32
C PRO A 1027 10.44 17.31 -40.92
N LEU A 1028 11.21 16.57 -40.10
CA LEU A 1028 11.72 17.06 -38.83
C LEU A 1028 12.99 17.90 -39.05
N ASP A 1029 12.83 19.10 -39.61
CA ASP A 1029 13.91 19.98 -40.06
C ASP A 1029 14.05 21.27 -39.25
N HIS A 1030 15.05 22.10 -39.60
CA HIS A 1030 15.30 23.37 -38.90
C HIS A 1030 14.08 24.29 -38.95
N ALA A 1031 13.30 24.31 -40.03
CA ALA A 1031 12.16 25.23 -40.16
C ALA A 1031 11.07 24.90 -39.14
N LEU A 1032 10.79 23.60 -38.94
CA LEU A 1032 9.85 23.15 -37.92
C LEU A 1032 10.32 23.53 -36.51
N PHE A 1033 11.59 23.26 -36.19
CA PHE A 1033 12.13 23.58 -34.86
C PHE A 1033 12.27 25.09 -34.62
N HIS A 1034 12.56 25.89 -35.65
CA HIS A 1034 12.52 27.37 -35.57
C HIS A 1034 11.12 27.85 -35.20
N THR A 1035 10.09 27.23 -35.77
CA THR A 1035 8.69 27.54 -35.43
C THR A 1035 8.39 27.20 -33.97
N TYR A 1036 8.81 26.02 -33.50
CA TYR A 1036 8.62 25.62 -32.09
C TYR A 1036 9.36 26.52 -31.11
N VAL A 1037 10.65 26.77 -31.35
CA VAL A 1037 11.46 27.64 -30.47
C VAL A 1037 10.93 29.07 -30.51
N GLY A 1038 10.57 29.58 -31.69
CA GLY A 1038 9.97 30.91 -31.84
C GLY A 1038 8.67 31.07 -31.03
N ALA A 1039 7.82 30.04 -30.99
CA ALA A 1039 6.58 30.04 -30.19
C ALA A 1039 6.84 29.96 -28.67
N MET A 1040 8.01 29.45 -28.24
CA MET A 1040 8.40 29.36 -26.82
C MET A 1040 9.10 30.63 -26.31
N LEU A 1041 9.65 31.45 -27.21
CA LEU A 1041 10.35 32.67 -26.85
C LEU A 1041 9.37 33.85 -26.73
N PRO A 1042 9.55 34.75 -25.74
CA PRO A 1042 8.75 35.97 -25.65
C PRO A 1042 9.05 36.92 -26.84
N ALA A 1043 8.11 37.82 -27.16
CA ALA A 1043 8.25 38.75 -28.27
C ALA A 1043 9.49 39.66 -28.13
N GLU A 1044 10.09 40.06 -29.26
CA GLU A 1044 11.34 40.83 -29.29
C GLU A 1044 11.33 42.05 -28.35
N GLY A 1045 12.25 42.06 -27.37
CA GLY A 1045 12.45 43.16 -26.42
C GLY A 1045 12.22 42.82 -24.94
N GLU A 1046 11.66 41.64 -24.64
CA GLU A 1046 11.55 41.14 -23.27
C GLU A 1046 12.72 40.19 -22.91
N ASP A 1047 13.28 40.38 -21.73
CA ASP A 1047 14.37 39.54 -21.21
C ASP A 1047 13.84 38.12 -20.97
N VAL A 1048 14.32 37.14 -21.73
CA VAL A 1048 13.87 35.74 -21.70
C VAL A 1048 13.98 35.14 -20.30
N ARG A 1049 14.90 35.62 -19.45
CA ARG A 1049 14.96 35.17 -18.04
C ARG A 1049 13.87 35.75 -17.15
N ARG A 1050 13.33 36.91 -17.53
CA ARG A 1050 12.37 37.68 -16.74
C ARG A 1050 10.91 37.40 -17.13
N ALA A 1051 10.68 37.06 -18.40
CA ALA A 1051 9.34 36.70 -18.91
C ALA A 1051 8.88 35.31 -18.46
N ILE A 1052 9.80 34.46 -17.99
CA ILE A 1052 9.52 33.04 -17.71
C ILE A 1052 9.77 32.63 -16.24
N GLY A 1053 9.69 33.58 -15.31
CA GLY A 1053 9.49 33.29 -13.89
C GLY A 1053 10.72 33.25 -12.97
N GLY A 1054 11.94 33.48 -13.47
CA GLY A 1054 13.14 33.49 -12.61
C GLY A 1054 13.37 34.85 -11.92
N GLU A 1055 12.99 35.00 -10.65
CA GLU A 1055 13.49 36.11 -9.80
C GLU A 1055 14.85 35.79 -9.17
N ARG A 1056 15.62 36.85 -8.87
CA ARG A 1056 17.08 36.89 -8.63
C ARG A 1056 17.58 36.29 -7.33
#